data_AF-A0A818I7P9-F1
#
_entry.id   AF-A0A818I7P9-F1
#
_cell.length_a   1.000
_cell.length_b   1.000
_cell.length_c   1.000
_cell.angle_alpha   90.00
_cell.angle_beta   90.00
_cell.angle_gamma   90.00
#
_symmetry.space_group_name_H-M   'P 1'
#
loop_
_entity.id
_entity.type
_entity.pdbx_description
1 polymer ?
#
loop_
_entity_poly.entity_id
_entity_poly.type
_entity_poly.pdbx_seq_one_letter_code
_entity_poly.pdbx_strand_id
1 'polypeptide(L)'
;MCFLWYPFIFFLTFPFIKLEITGITHNTTNGTISSFDFDYPYITILGALTNNEHIKILNEHTNQLYRTSLNQEIYLASQSFILDSNPLLITMKLCEIGNLSQAKAIIAGRGLDENDLILTAISYVSDFYHVPVLTIASRENLFSDKAFYNFIVRLVPPYLYEADAWFSIIRKLKYTKVVLIYSQDEEGRMVASRFQMLAEDSDIHIERMEEYESNANFTSLISNLTYEERLLARVFIIHTRIEDTDELLSVIVRLQHLENFVWIINERALTSNSTALFDGLLGVRLHKSFNEENLLIDATKLLFNTFDKFHDHSSLFWSTKTSAINCLSIESWSYGKDLYRELLNTSVINGITGNIEFNEEGDRVESLYEIINIQEGQLKVVGNYRSNTSTCYTSAMCRQIIDKTELKLDEQDIIWPNGLRRKPDGIRTKRNVSVVTIVEKPFIFSRSGNDCDPSTEVLCPRKKSNDAINDEYENFCCRGYCIDLLKELSKNLSFAYTLHLVADSKYGSYEKEGGDRHKRWDGMIGELINYQADMIVAPLTISPERAEDIEFTKPFKYQGITILVRKDTSKSSLASFLQPFQGRLWVMVVLSVHVVAVVLYLLDRFSPFGRFRFSLQQRTDRGNGPAIEVNTEEDALNLSRALWFTWGILLNSGIGEGTPRSFSARVLGMVWAGFAMIMVASYTANLAAFLVLDRPKASISGINDARLRNPQEEFIYATVKGSSVDMYFKRQVELSTMYRTMESKNYLTAEDAIADLRRGNLTAFIWDSPRLEYEAAQDCDLVTAGELFGRSSYGIALRKKDAWISPLSHAILSFHEKGFMETLDNEWIFSKGTKQCSDQSSSPATLGVHNMLGVFLLVAGGIFAGFFLLAIEIAFKRRKERQEKEMEVSRNALLHWRKKIEKRKQRSMIYESDNQQQPAVDTDSLNELPSNRIDHHKLSNMTNNATNLVY
;
A
#
# COMPACT_ATOMS: atom_id res chain seq x y z
N MET A 1 41.20 54.92 -49.95
CA MET A 1 42.09 53.98 -49.22
C MET A 1 42.01 52.65 -49.95
N CYS A 2 42.82 52.31 -50.96
CA CYS A 2 44.26 52.44 -51.19
C CYS A 2 45.10 51.38 -50.45
N PHE A 3 45.98 50.72 -51.22
CA PHE A 3 47.12 49.82 -50.92
C PHE A 3 46.85 48.29 -50.91
N LEU A 4 47.22 47.51 -51.95
CA LEU A 4 48.56 47.06 -52.45
C LEU A 4 49.05 45.82 -51.63
N TRP A 5 49.69 44.73 -52.11
CA TRP A 5 50.48 44.40 -53.31
C TRP A 5 50.83 42.88 -53.33
N TYR A 6 51.19 42.32 -54.50
CA TYR A 6 52.05 41.11 -54.70
C TYR A 6 53.54 41.49 -54.38
N PRO A 7 54.68 40.73 -54.60
CA PRO A 7 54.95 39.43 -55.27
C PRO A 7 56.13 38.57 -54.66
N PHE A 8 56.68 37.62 -55.45
CA PHE A 8 58.04 36.97 -55.44
C PHE A 8 58.18 35.57 -54.79
N ILE A 9 58.26 34.44 -55.54
CA ILE A 9 59.32 33.83 -56.42
C ILE A 9 60.39 33.03 -55.64
N PHE A 10 60.79 31.88 -56.24
CA PHE A 10 62.05 31.10 -56.14
C PHE A 10 61.90 29.75 -55.39
N PHE A 11 62.37 28.58 -55.85
CA PHE A 11 63.00 28.14 -57.11
C PHE A 11 63.20 26.60 -57.04
N LEU A 12 63.39 26.01 -58.22
CA LEU A 12 64.24 24.86 -58.54
C LEU A 12 63.92 23.43 -58.06
N THR A 13 63.68 22.64 -59.09
CA THR A 13 63.75 21.20 -59.25
C THR A 13 65.19 20.68 -59.46
N PHE A 14 65.32 19.36 -59.23
CA PHE A 14 66.31 18.37 -59.75
C PHE A 14 67.67 18.21 -59.03
N PRO A 15 68.38 17.04 -59.15
CA PRO A 15 67.98 15.69 -59.60
C PRO A 15 68.65 14.48 -58.85
N PHE A 16 68.35 13.26 -59.31
CA PHE A 16 69.08 11.97 -59.22
C PHE A 16 69.14 11.19 -57.88
N ILE A 17 68.71 9.92 -57.89
CA ILE A 17 69.60 8.75 -58.06
C ILE A 17 68.77 7.50 -58.40
N LYS A 18 69.35 6.71 -59.30
CA LYS A 18 68.94 5.48 -59.94
C LYS A 18 69.50 4.29 -59.15
N LEU A 19 68.76 3.19 -59.01
CA LEU A 19 69.35 1.85 -58.90
C LEU A 19 68.33 0.77 -59.30
N GLU A 20 68.56 0.21 -60.49
CA GLU A 20 68.11 -1.12 -60.90
C GLU A 20 68.78 -2.19 -60.03
N ILE A 21 68.15 -3.38 -59.88
CA ILE A 21 68.71 -4.68 -60.31
C ILE A 21 67.69 -5.81 -60.01
N THR A 22 67.16 -6.37 -61.10
CA THR A 22 66.89 -7.78 -61.44
C THR A 22 66.24 -8.77 -60.44
N GLY A 23 65.06 -9.28 -60.86
CA GLY A 23 64.90 -10.67 -61.32
C GLY A 23 64.63 -11.78 -60.29
N ILE A 24 63.50 -12.49 -60.45
CA ILE A 24 63.40 -13.96 -60.58
C ILE A 24 61.99 -14.30 -61.12
N THR A 25 61.99 -15.13 -62.16
CA THR A 25 60.87 -15.70 -62.93
C THR A 25 60.15 -16.82 -62.18
N HIS A 26 58.83 -16.99 -62.39
CA HIS A 26 58.13 -18.27 -62.63
C HIS A 26 56.65 -17.96 -62.97
N ASN A 27 56.26 -17.85 -64.25
CA ASN A 27 55.64 -18.91 -65.07
C ASN A 27 54.46 -19.63 -64.41
N THR A 28 53.21 -19.28 -64.78
CA THR A 28 52.32 -20.15 -65.58
C THR A 28 51.01 -19.44 -65.98
N THR A 29 50.71 -19.56 -67.28
CA THR A 29 49.41 -19.43 -67.96
C THR A 29 48.68 -18.09 -67.94
N ASN A 30 49.23 -17.17 -68.73
CA ASN A 30 48.46 -16.14 -69.44
C ASN A 30 47.45 -16.81 -70.39
N GLY A 31 46.16 -16.79 -70.02
CA GLY A 31 45.09 -16.52 -70.96
C GLY A 31 44.87 -15.01 -70.99
N THR A 32 45.73 -14.28 -71.71
CA THR A 32 45.52 -12.86 -71.99
C THR A 32 44.26 -12.72 -72.84
N ILE A 33 43.14 -12.35 -72.22
CA ILE A 33 41.97 -11.87 -72.93
C ILE A 33 42.29 -10.44 -73.36
N SER A 34 42.65 -10.30 -74.63
CA SER A 34 42.54 -9.02 -75.35
C SER A 34 41.16 -8.42 -75.06
N SER A 35 41.12 -7.14 -74.73
CA SER A 35 39.88 -6.35 -74.66
C SER A 35 39.03 -6.63 -75.90
N PHE A 36 38.00 -7.45 -75.74
CA PHE A 36 37.01 -7.66 -76.79
C PHE A 36 36.12 -6.43 -76.82
N ASP A 37 36.14 -5.72 -77.94
CA ASP A 37 35.17 -4.68 -78.25
C ASP A 37 33.84 -5.38 -78.56
N PHE A 38 32.93 -5.37 -77.60
CA PHE A 38 31.55 -5.80 -77.78
C PHE A 38 30.65 -4.56 -77.76
N ASP A 39 29.78 -4.43 -78.75
CA ASP A 39 28.76 -3.36 -78.88
C ASP A 39 27.59 -3.49 -77.87
N TYR A 40 27.70 -4.41 -76.90
CA TYR A 40 26.65 -4.74 -75.93
C TYR A 40 27.10 -4.52 -74.48
N PRO A 41 26.19 -4.14 -73.56
CA PRO A 41 26.51 -4.00 -72.16
C PRO A 41 27.04 -5.30 -71.51
N TYR A 42 28.23 -5.19 -70.92
CA TYR A 42 28.92 -6.27 -70.23
C TYR A 42 28.69 -6.17 -68.71
N ILE A 43 28.19 -7.25 -68.08
CA ILE A 43 28.06 -7.37 -66.62
C ILE A 43 29.00 -8.47 -66.15
N THR A 44 29.78 -8.16 -65.11
CA THR A 44 30.52 -9.19 -64.39
C THR A 44 30.05 -9.32 -62.97
N ILE A 45 29.76 -10.55 -62.55
CA ILE A 45 29.58 -10.94 -61.15
C ILE A 45 30.94 -11.39 -60.61
N LEU A 46 31.34 -10.86 -59.45
CA LEU A 46 32.57 -11.28 -58.77
C LEU A 46 32.24 -12.30 -57.68
N GLY A 47 32.71 -13.53 -57.80
CA GLY A 47 32.57 -14.57 -56.78
C GLY A 47 33.80 -14.65 -55.87
N ALA A 48 33.64 -14.37 -54.59
CA ALA A 48 34.62 -14.66 -53.55
C ALA A 48 34.21 -15.96 -52.85
N LEU A 49 34.73 -17.10 -53.30
CA LEU A 49 34.21 -18.44 -52.96
C LEU A 49 35.22 -19.29 -52.20
N THR A 50 34.73 -20.32 -51.51
CA THR A 50 35.54 -21.24 -50.68
C THR A 50 36.30 -22.28 -51.51
N ASN A 51 35.64 -22.88 -52.50
CA ASN A 51 36.15 -24.02 -53.25
C ASN A 51 36.19 -23.78 -54.77
N ASN A 52 37.13 -24.46 -55.46
CA ASN A 52 37.21 -24.47 -56.92
C ASN A 52 35.97 -25.08 -57.60
N GLU A 53 35.26 -25.97 -56.90
CA GLU A 53 34.01 -26.53 -57.41
C GLU A 53 32.89 -25.49 -57.43
N HIS A 54 32.78 -24.66 -56.39
CA HIS A 54 31.83 -23.55 -56.34
C HIS A 54 32.11 -22.54 -57.47
N ILE A 55 33.37 -22.29 -57.79
CA ILE A 55 33.77 -21.46 -58.94
C ILE A 55 33.25 -22.02 -60.27
N LYS A 56 33.40 -23.34 -60.48
CA LYS A 56 32.89 -24.00 -61.68
C LYS A 56 31.37 -23.91 -61.77
N ILE A 57 30.67 -24.14 -60.66
CA ILE A 57 29.20 -24.07 -60.58
C ILE A 57 28.71 -22.65 -60.91
N LEU A 58 29.37 -21.61 -60.35
CA LEU A 58 29.05 -20.21 -60.64
C LEU A 58 29.18 -19.93 -62.15
N ASN A 59 30.30 -20.34 -62.76
CA ASN A 59 30.56 -20.12 -64.18
C ASN A 59 29.58 -20.90 -65.08
N GLU A 60 29.26 -22.15 -64.73
CA GLU A 60 28.33 -22.97 -65.50
C GLU A 60 26.90 -22.43 -65.44
N HIS A 61 26.42 -22.07 -64.25
CA HIS A 61 25.06 -21.58 -64.06
C HIS A 61 24.88 -20.16 -64.65
N THR A 62 25.88 -19.28 -64.54
CA THR A 62 25.83 -17.96 -65.19
C THR A 62 25.79 -18.08 -66.72
N ASN A 63 26.56 -19.00 -67.30
CA ASN A 63 26.48 -19.30 -68.74
C ASN A 63 25.13 -19.90 -69.14
N GLN A 64 24.53 -20.73 -68.28
CA GLN A 64 23.20 -21.31 -68.52
C GLN A 64 22.09 -20.24 -68.49
N LEU A 65 22.13 -19.32 -67.52
CA LEU A 65 21.19 -18.20 -67.42
C LEU A 65 21.32 -17.25 -68.62
N TYR A 66 22.56 -16.95 -69.04
CA TYR A 66 22.80 -16.15 -70.24
C TYR A 66 22.14 -16.77 -71.48
N ARG A 67 22.30 -18.09 -71.68
CA ARG A 67 21.70 -18.81 -72.82
C ARG A 67 20.18 -18.89 -72.79
N THR A 68 19.57 -18.84 -71.60
CA THR A 68 18.11 -18.93 -71.42
C THR A 68 17.42 -17.57 -71.47
N SER A 69 18.17 -16.47 -71.38
CA SER A 69 17.65 -15.12 -71.53
C SER A 69 17.12 -14.88 -72.96
N LEU A 70 15.86 -14.46 -73.08
CA LEU A 70 15.16 -14.30 -74.35
C LEU A 70 15.61 -13.06 -75.15
N ASN A 71 16.26 -12.09 -74.50
CA ASN A 71 16.56 -10.79 -75.10
C ASN A 71 18.00 -10.61 -75.62
N GLN A 72 18.99 -11.46 -75.27
CA GLN A 72 20.41 -11.39 -75.74
C GLN A 72 21.13 -10.01 -75.67
N GLU A 73 20.49 -8.96 -75.13
CA GLU A 73 21.00 -7.58 -75.11
C GLU A 73 22.05 -7.35 -74.00
N ILE A 74 22.19 -8.27 -73.05
CA ILE A 74 23.10 -8.17 -71.90
C ILE A 74 24.05 -9.38 -71.88
N TYR A 75 25.36 -9.14 -71.90
CA TYR A 75 26.35 -10.20 -71.71
C TYR A 75 26.65 -10.39 -70.22
N LEU A 76 26.33 -11.56 -69.67
CA LEU A 76 26.61 -11.90 -68.28
C LEU A 76 27.89 -12.76 -68.19
N ALA A 77 28.88 -12.24 -67.47
CA ALA A 77 30.12 -12.92 -67.14
C ALA A 77 30.23 -13.13 -65.63
N SER A 78 31.02 -14.12 -65.23
CA SER A 78 31.44 -14.30 -63.85
C SER A 78 32.95 -14.43 -63.78
N GLN A 79 33.54 -13.74 -62.81
CA GLN A 79 34.94 -13.86 -62.44
C GLN A 79 34.96 -14.25 -60.96
N SER A 80 35.90 -15.09 -60.54
CA SER A 80 35.94 -15.51 -59.14
C SER A 80 37.35 -15.78 -58.64
N PHE A 81 37.51 -15.71 -57.33
CA PHE A 81 38.73 -16.04 -56.62
C PHE A 81 38.42 -16.81 -55.34
N ILE A 82 39.42 -17.53 -54.84
CA ILE A 82 39.30 -18.34 -53.63
C ILE A 82 39.58 -17.46 -52.40
N LEU A 83 38.73 -17.58 -51.39
CA LEU A 83 38.89 -16.92 -50.10
C LEU A 83 40.18 -17.40 -49.41
N ASP A 84 40.89 -16.47 -48.77
CA ASP A 84 42.13 -16.73 -48.03
C ASP A 84 41.89 -16.62 -46.52
N SER A 85 42.77 -17.17 -45.70
CA SER A 85 42.68 -17.01 -44.23
C SER A 85 43.01 -15.59 -43.76
N ASN A 86 43.77 -14.83 -44.56
CA ASN A 86 44.16 -13.47 -44.19
C ASN A 86 43.22 -12.43 -44.84
N PRO A 87 42.47 -11.63 -44.05
CA PRO A 87 41.53 -10.64 -44.58
C PRO A 87 42.21 -9.57 -45.43
N LEU A 88 43.48 -9.21 -45.14
CA LEU A 88 44.21 -8.20 -45.91
C LEU A 88 44.52 -8.68 -47.33
N LEU A 89 44.86 -9.96 -47.50
CA LEU A 89 45.10 -10.54 -48.81
C LEU A 89 43.82 -10.56 -49.65
N ILE A 90 42.67 -10.77 -49.01
CA ILE A 90 41.36 -10.74 -49.67
C ILE A 90 41.04 -9.34 -50.15
N THR A 91 41.23 -8.31 -49.31
CA THR A 91 41.01 -6.92 -49.73
C THR A 91 41.87 -6.56 -50.94
N MET A 92 43.14 -6.97 -50.97
CA MET A 92 44.01 -6.76 -52.14
C MET A 92 43.52 -7.51 -53.38
N LYS A 93 43.18 -8.79 -53.26
CA LYS A 93 42.64 -9.59 -54.39
C LYS A 93 41.32 -9.02 -54.90
N LEU A 94 40.45 -8.56 -54.01
CA LEU A 94 39.17 -7.92 -54.34
C LEU A 94 39.39 -6.63 -55.14
N CYS A 95 40.38 -5.82 -54.75
CA CYS A 95 40.79 -4.62 -55.46
C CYS A 95 41.38 -4.89 -56.84
N GLU A 96 42.31 -5.85 -56.95
CA GLU A 96 42.95 -6.20 -58.21
C GLU A 96 41.97 -6.81 -59.21
N ILE A 97 41.25 -7.85 -58.78
CA ILE A 97 40.33 -8.60 -59.65
C ILE A 97 39.07 -7.78 -59.93
N GLY A 98 38.53 -7.07 -58.94
CA GLY A 98 37.31 -6.26 -59.11
C GLY A 98 37.48 -5.12 -60.11
N ASN A 99 38.66 -4.48 -60.14
CA ASN A 99 39.00 -3.45 -61.13
C ASN A 99 39.16 -4.05 -62.54
N LEU A 100 39.89 -5.17 -62.65
CA LEU A 100 40.09 -5.87 -63.93
C LEU A 100 38.78 -6.42 -64.52
N SER A 101 37.89 -6.92 -63.66
CA SER A 101 36.66 -7.60 -64.10
C SER A 101 35.48 -6.65 -64.29
N GLN A 102 35.60 -5.36 -63.95
CA GLN A 102 34.48 -4.40 -63.94
C GLN A 102 33.26 -4.95 -63.19
N ALA A 103 33.49 -5.58 -62.03
CA ALA A 103 32.44 -6.24 -61.27
C ALA A 103 31.35 -5.24 -60.81
N LYS A 104 30.08 -5.61 -60.95
CA LYS A 104 28.93 -4.79 -60.54
C LYS A 104 28.24 -5.28 -59.25
N ALA A 105 28.45 -6.55 -58.88
CA ALA A 105 27.98 -7.17 -57.65
C ALA A 105 28.97 -8.25 -57.20
N ILE A 106 29.01 -8.51 -55.90
CA ILE A 106 29.88 -9.53 -55.30
C ILE A 106 29.01 -10.65 -54.71
N ILE A 107 29.34 -11.91 -54.97
CA ILE A 107 28.82 -13.07 -54.25
C ILE A 107 29.91 -13.53 -53.28
N ALA A 108 29.63 -13.52 -51.97
CA ALA A 108 30.56 -13.95 -50.94
C ALA A 108 30.14 -15.28 -50.31
N GLY A 109 31.06 -16.25 -50.35
CA GLY A 109 30.97 -17.55 -49.68
C GLY A 109 31.12 -17.46 -48.17
N ARG A 110 31.08 -18.62 -47.50
CA ARG A 110 31.38 -18.73 -46.07
C ARG A 110 32.84 -18.35 -45.77
N GLY A 111 33.09 -17.60 -44.70
CA GLY A 111 34.45 -17.38 -44.20
C GLY A 111 35.09 -18.71 -43.77
N LEU A 112 36.41 -18.82 -43.93
CA LEU A 112 37.18 -19.96 -43.39
C LEU A 112 37.41 -19.82 -41.87
N ASP A 113 37.23 -18.62 -41.33
CA ASP A 113 37.44 -18.29 -39.91
C ASP A 113 36.10 -18.21 -39.16
N GLU A 114 36.09 -18.60 -37.88
CA GLU A 114 34.86 -18.65 -37.06
C GLU A 114 34.18 -17.30 -36.81
N ASN A 115 34.94 -16.19 -36.89
CA ASN A 115 34.43 -14.84 -36.62
C ASN A 115 34.01 -14.08 -37.89
N ASP A 116 33.93 -14.75 -39.06
CA ASP A 116 33.55 -14.14 -40.34
C ASP A 116 34.33 -12.85 -40.68
N LEU A 117 35.54 -12.68 -40.15
CA LEU A 117 36.38 -11.48 -40.31
C LEU A 117 36.71 -11.20 -41.78
N ILE A 118 36.78 -12.27 -42.58
CA ILE A 118 36.90 -12.25 -44.03
C ILE A 118 35.73 -11.50 -44.67
N LEU A 119 34.50 -11.80 -44.25
CA LEU A 119 33.30 -11.19 -44.79
C LEU A 119 33.20 -9.72 -44.37
N THR A 120 33.59 -9.41 -43.14
CA THR A 120 33.74 -8.04 -42.64
C THR A 120 34.70 -7.21 -43.49
N ALA A 121 35.83 -7.79 -43.92
CA ALA A 121 36.77 -7.09 -44.79
C ALA A 121 36.19 -6.81 -46.19
N ILE A 122 35.45 -7.77 -46.75
CA ILE A 122 34.77 -7.60 -48.05
C ILE A 122 33.68 -6.53 -47.95
N SER A 123 32.89 -6.55 -46.88
CA SER A 123 31.77 -5.61 -46.68
C SER A 123 32.25 -4.16 -46.49
N TYR A 124 33.36 -3.93 -45.79
CA TYR A 124 33.92 -2.57 -45.66
C TYR A 124 34.41 -2.00 -46.99
N VAL A 125 35.05 -2.81 -47.83
CA VAL A 125 35.51 -2.38 -49.15
C VAL A 125 34.31 -2.10 -50.07
N SER A 126 33.32 -2.99 -50.05
CA SER A 126 32.12 -2.83 -50.87
C SER A 126 31.30 -1.60 -50.45
N ASP A 127 31.21 -1.33 -49.16
CA ASP A 127 30.48 -0.17 -48.63
C ASP A 127 31.11 1.15 -49.06
N PHE A 128 32.44 1.23 -49.07
CA PHE A 128 33.16 2.40 -49.57
C PHE A 128 32.84 2.69 -51.04
N TYR A 129 32.75 1.64 -51.87
CA TYR A 129 32.44 1.76 -53.30
C TYR A 129 30.94 1.70 -53.65
N HIS A 130 30.06 1.52 -52.65
CA HIS A 130 28.62 1.28 -52.82
C HIS A 130 28.27 0.04 -53.66
N VAL A 131 29.08 -1.02 -53.61
CA VAL A 131 28.84 -2.24 -54.39
C VAL A 131 28.01 -3.22 -53.56
N PRO A 132 26.88 -3.74 -54.07
CA PRO A 132 26.08 -4.72 -53.34
C PRO A 132 26.84 -6.05 -53.18
N VAL A 133 26.85 -6.57 -51.96
CA VAL A 133 27.42 -7.89 -51.61
C VAL A 133 26.30 -8.84 -51.22
N LEU A 134 26.17 -9.92 -51.96
CA LEU A 134 25.25 -11.00 -51.65
C LEU A 134 26.00 -12.14 -50.97
N THR A 135 25.67 -12.39 -49.71
CA THR A 135 26.30 -13.43 -48.90
C THR A 135 25.44 -14.67 -48.90
N ILE A 136 26.09 -15.83 -49.09
CA ILE A 136 25.37 -17.10 -49.28
C ILE A 136 25.29 -17.95 -48.01
N ALA A 137 26.21 -17.80 -47.04
CA ALA A 137 26.33 -18.75 -45.93
C ALA A 137 26.48 -18.11 -44.53
N SER A 138 26.76 -16.82 -44.42
CA SER A 138 26.94 -16.18 -43.10
C SER A 138 25.59 -15.94 -42.41
N ARG A 139 25.53 -16.26 -41.12
CA ARG A 139 24.33 -16.14 -40.27
C ARG A 139 24.55 -15.29 -39.02
N GLU A 140 25.74 -14.70 -38.88
CA GLU A 140 26.10 -13.82 -37.75
C GLU A 140 25.20 -12.57 -37.75
N ASN A 141 24.59 -12.22 -36.62
CA ASN A 141 23.65 -11.10 -36.49
C ASN A 141 24.31 -9.74 -36.75
N LEU A 142 25.63 -9.63 -36.58
CA LEU A 142 26.42 -8.42 -36.81
C LEU A 142 26.14 -7.77 -38.19
N PHE A 143 25.90 -8.58 -39.23
CA PHE A 143 25.66 -8.08 -40.59
C PHE A 143 24.25 -7.51 -40.84
N SER A 144 23.33 -7.62 -39.87
CA SER A 144 22.03 -6.93 -39.92
C SER A 144 22.17 -5.42 -39.73
N ASP A 145 23.23 -4.95 -39.07
CA ASP A 145 23.36 -3.53 -38.70
C ASP A 145 23.77 -2.66 -39.91
N LYS A 146 22.78 -1.94 -40.44
CA LYS A 146 22.94 -0.96 -41.54
C LYS A 146 23.58 0.36 -41.12
N ALA A 147 24.09 0.50 -39.90
CA ALA A 147 25.00 1.58 -39.55
C ALA A 147 26.44 1.26 -39.99
N PHE A 148 26.80 -0.02 -39.98
CA PHE A 148 28.16 -0.49 -40.27
C PHE A 148 28.28 -1.24 -41.60
N TYR A 149 27.22 -1.94 -42.04
CA TYR A 149 27.21 -2.77 -43.25
C TYR A 149 26.04 -2.42 -44.18
N ASN A 150 26.23 -1.42 -45.02
CA ASN A 150 25.13 -0.78 -45.75
C ASN A 150 24.70 -1.57 -46.99
N PHE A 151 25.64 -2.20 -47.69
CA PHE A 151 25.40 -2.82 -49.00
C PHE A 151 25.39 -4.35 -48.97
N ILE A 152 25.38 -4.95 -47.79
CA ILE A 152 25.33 -6.41 -47.62
C ILE A 152 23.89 -6.92 -47.63
N VAL A 153 23.65 -8.03 -48.32
CA VAL A 153 22.38 -8.76 -48.39
C VAL A 153 22.65 -10.24 -48.13
N ARG A 154 21.75 -10.93 -47.44
CA ARG A 154 21.96 -12.32 -47.00
C ARG A 154 20.87 -13.26 -47.46
N LEU A 155 21.25 -14.35 -48.13
CA LEU A 155 20.31 -15.38 -48.58
C LEU A 155 19.83 -16.32 -47.47
N VAL A 156 20.46 -16.24 -46.31
CA VAL A 156 20.22 -17.10 -45.16
C VAL A 156 19.81 -16.20 -44.00
N PRO A 157 18.73 -16.53 -43.27
CA PRO A 157 18.33 -15.75 -42.12
C PRO A 157 19.39 -15.83 -41.00
N PRO A 158 19.62 -14.72 -40.27
CA PRO A 158 20.50 -14.70 -39.10
C PRO A 158 20.06 -15.67 -37.99
N TYR A 159 20.98 -16.02 -37.09
CA TYR A 159 20.71 -16.84 -35.89
C TYR A 159 19.64 -16.22 -34.99
N LEU A 160 19.46 -14.89 -35.03
CA LEU A 160 18.38 -14.17 -34.35
C LEU A 160 16.98 -14.80 -34.55
N TYR A 161 16.68 -15.26 -35.77
CA TYR A 161 15.37 -15.82 -36.11
C TYR A 161 15.15 -17.25 -35.58
N GLU A 162 16.17 -17.89 -34.96
CA GLU A 162 15.98 -19.17 -34.27
C GLU A 162 15.10 -19.01 -33.03
N ALA A 163 15.16 -17.84 -32.37
CA ALA A 163 14.29 -17.51 -31.23
C ALA A 163 12.80 -17.58 -31.61
N ASP A 164 12.43 -17.17 -32.83
CA ASP A 164 11.06 -17.21 -33.33
C ASP A 164 10.58 -18.68 -33.50
N ALA A 165 11.47 -19.58 -33.91
CA ALA A 165 11.21 -21.01 -34.02
C ALA A 165 11.05 -21.66 -32.62
N TRP A 166 11.96 -21.36 -31.68
CA TRP A 166 11.85 -21.83 -30.29
C TRP A 166 10.55 -21.39 -29.63
N PHE A 167 10.20 -20.11 -29.78
CA PHE A 167 8.96 -19.57 -29.25
C PHE A 167 7.74 -20.31 -29.80
N SER A 168 7.72 -20.59 -31.10
CA SER A 168 6.64 -21.33 -31.76
C SER A 168 6.55 -22.77 -31.25
N ILE A 169 7.68 -23.44 -31.02
CA ILE A 169 7.75 -24.78 -30.42
C ILE A 169 7.15 -24.78 -29.01
N ILE A 170 7.59 -23.87 -28.14
CA ILE A 170 7.10 -23.76 -26.76
C ILE A 170 5.59 -23.49 -26.71
N ARG A 171 5.11 -22.57 -27.57
CA ARG A 171 3.69 -22.24 -27.68
C ARG A 171 2.86 -23.45 -28.11
N LYS A 172 3.31 -24.21 -29.11
CA LYS A 172 2.63 -25.42 -29.58
C LYS A 172 2.61 -26.51 -28.52
N LEU A 173 3.73 -26.70 -27.82
CA LEU A 173 3.85 -27.65 -26.72
C LEU A 173 3.13 -27.18 -25.43
N LYS A 174 2.55 -25.98 -25.41
CA LYS A 174 1.84 -25.39 -24.26
C LYS A 174 2.68 -25.36 -22.99
N TYR A 175 3.97 -25.10 -23.13
CA TYR A 175 4.84 -24.85 -21.98
C TYR A 175 4.76 -23.38 -21.58
N THR A 176 4.55 -23.13 -20.29
CA THR A 176 4.33 -21.77 -19.76
C THR A 176 5.54 -21.21 -19.02
N LYS A 177 6.45 -22.06 -18.51
CA LYS A 177 7.68 -21.64 -17.84
C LYS A 177 8.90 -22.26 -18.51
N VAL A 178 9.90 -21.43 -18.78
CA VAL A 178 11.15 -21.83 -19.44
C VAL A 178 12.36 -21.19 -18.74
N VAL A 179 13.51 -21.84 -18.84
CA VAL A 179 14.82 -21.29 -18.47
C VAL A 179 15.64 -21.12 -19.75
N LEU A 180 16.27 -19.96 -19.89
CA LEU A 180 17.13 -19.66 -21.03
C LEU A 180 18.59 -19.62 -20.57
N ILE A 181 19.45 -20.40 -21.22
CA ILE A 181 20.89 -20.41 -21.02
C ILE A 181 21.52 -19.92 -22.31
N TYR A 182 22.35 -18.88 -22.25
CA TYR A 182 22.95 -18.28 -23.43
C TYR A 182 24.39 -17.83 -23.17
N SER A 183 25.20 -17.83 -24.23
CA SER A 183 26.57 -17.36 -24.15
C SER A 183 26.65 -15.85 -23.98
N GLN A 184 27.69 -15.38 -23.31
CA GLN A 184 27.97 -13.95 -23.09
C GLN A 184 28.24 -13.14 -24.38
N ASP A 185 28.44 -13.82 -25.51
CA ASP A 185 28.72 -13.19 -26.80
C ASP A 185 27.54 -12.31 -27.30
N GLU A 186 27.83 -11.43 -28.24
CA GLU A 186 26.82 -10.56 -28.86
C GLU A 186 25.66 -11.37 -29.45
N GLU A 187 25.96 -12.48 -30.14
CA GLU A 187 24.96 -13.41 -30.68
C GLU A 187 24.02 -13.96 -29.61
N GLY A 188 24.58 -14.48 -28.51
CA GLY A 188 23.81 -15.04 -27.41
C GLY A 188 22.90 -14.00 -26.76
N ARG A 189 23.40 -12.78 -26.53
CA ARG A 189 22.62 -11.66 -25.99
C ARG A 189 21.49 -11.23 -26.93
N MET A 190 21.76 -11.16 -28.24
CA MET A 190 20.77 -10.76 -29.24
C MET A 190 19.63 -11.78 -29.36
N VAL A 191 19.97 -13.08 -29.41
CA VAL A 191 18.99 -14.18 -29.42
C VAL A 191 18.18 -14.19 -28.12
N ALA A 192 18.83 -14.00 -26.97
CA ALA A 192 18.15 -13.94 -25.68
C ALA A 192 17.19 -12.75 -25.57
N SER A 193 17.63 -11.56 -25.98
CA SER A 193 16.81 -10.34 -26.04
C SER A 193 15.59 -10.52 -26.95
N ARG A 194 15.77 -11.13 -28.13
CA ARG A 194 14.67 -11.43 -29.05
C ARG A 194 13.67 -12.40 -28.43
N PHE A 195 14.14 -13.49 -27.82
CA PHE A 195 13.27 -14.44 -27.16
C PHE A 195 12.52 -13.81 -25.97
N GLN A 196 13.18 -12.95 -25.19
CA GLN A 196 12.55 -12.18 -24.12
C GLN A 196 11.43 -11.27 -24.65
N MET A 197 11.70 -10.51 -25.73
CA MET A 197 10.70 -9.65 -26.37
C MET A 197 9.46 -10.44 -26.81
N LEU A 198 9.65 -11.61 -27.42
CA LEU A 198 8.52 -12.48 -27.81
C LEU A 198 7.77 -13.04 -26.61
N ALA A 199 8.47 -13.37 -25.54
CA ALA A 199 7.89 -13.92 -24.32
C ALA A 199 7.05 -12.87 -23.55
N GLU A 200 7.50 -11.61 -23.50
CA GLU A 200 6.81 -10.51 -22.82
C GLU A 200 5.39 -10.27 -23.34
N ASP A 201 5.20 -10.39 -24.66
CA ASP A 201 3.90 -10.26 -25.32
C ASP A 201 3.01 -11.53 -25.22
N SER A 202 3.45 -12.55 -24.48
CA SER A 202 2.81 -13.86 -24.43
C SER A 202 2.58 -14.42 -23.01
N ASP A 203 1.88 -15.55 -22.93
CA ASP A 203 1.67 -16.29 -21.68
C ASP A 203 2.93 -17.03 -21.19
N ILE A 204 3.99 -17.09 -21.99
CA ILE A 204 5.25 -17.76 -21.64
C ILE A 204 6.02 -16.86 -20.67
N HIS A 205 6.52 -17.45 -19.59
CA HIS A 205 7.33 -16.78 -18.58
C HIS A 205 8.74 -17.37 -18.57
N ILE A 206 9.73 -16.51 -18.70
CA ILE A 206 11.13 -16.87 -18.51
C ILE A 206 11.41 -16.79 -17.01
N GLU A 207 11.55 -17.94 -16.35
CA GLU A 207 11.76 -18.00 -14.91
C GLU A 207 13.17 -17.56 -14.53
N ARG A 208 14.15 -17.88 -15.39
CA ARG A 208 15.53 -17.48 -15.23
C ARG A 208 16.24 -17.38 -16.58
N MET A 209 17.10 -16.38 -16.70
CA MET A 209 18.03 -16.20 -17.81
C MET A 209 19.43 -16.28 -17.24
N GLU A 210 20.19 -17.29 -17.63
CA GLU A 210 21.56 -17.51 -17.15
C GLU A 210 22.54 -17.25 -18.29
N GLU A 211 23.37 -16.22 -18.09
CA GLU A 211 24.48 -15.89 -18.98
C GLU A 211 25.72 -16.67 -18.53
N TYR A 212 26.43 -17.33 -19.45
CA TYR A 212 27.68 -18.01 -19.14
C TYR A 212 28.87 -17.45 -19.92
N GLU A 213 30.03 -17.45 -19.26
CA GLU A 213 31.31 -17.02 -19.83
C GLU A 213 32.04 -18.16 -20.54
N SER A 214 32.95 -17.82 -21.45
CA SER A 214 33.82 -18.79 -22.13
C SER A 214 34.69 -19.56 -21.14
N ASN A 215 34.69 -20.90 -21.19
CA ASN A 215 35.38 -21.80 -20.24
C ASN A 215 34.82 -21.79 -18.81
N ALA A 216 33.55 -21.44 -18.62
CA ALA A 216 32.90 -21.56 -17.32
C ALA A 216 32.83 -23.03 -16.84
N ASN A 217 32.83 -23.25 -15.52
CA ASN A 217 32.57 -24.57 -14.97
C ASN A 217 31.08 -24.93 -15.13
N PHE A 218 30.75 -25.56 -16.26
CA PHE A 218 29.38 -25.96 -16.59
C PHE A 218 28.79 -26.94 -15.57
N THR A 219 29.61 -27.72 -14.86
CA THR A 219 29.13 -28.64 -13.81
C THR A 219 28.51 -27.85 -12.67
N SER A 220 29.16 -26.79 -12.18
CA SER A 220 28.59 -25.93 -11.13
C SER A 220 27.38 -25.14 -11.61
N LEU A 221 27.39 -24.67 -12.86
CA LEU A 221 26.29 -23.89 -13.43
C LEU A 221 25.00 -24.71 -13.49
N ILE A 222 25.03 -25.86 -14.16
CA ILE A 222 23.85 -26.68 -14.35
C ILE A 222 23.44 -27.35 -13.03
N SER A 223 24.38 -27.75 -12.16
CA SER A 223 24.00 -28.27 -10.84
C SER A 223 23.33 -27.23 -9.97
N ASN A 224 23.75 -25.96 -9.98
CA ASN A 224 23.05 -24.90 -9.26
C ASN A 224 21.62 -24.72 -9.79
N LEU A 225 21.45 -24.69 -11.11
CA LEU A 225 20.13 -24.53 -11.74
C LEU A 225 19.19 -25.74 -11.53
N THR A 226 19.74 -26.96 -11.50
CA THR A 226 18.93 -28.19 -11.38
C THR A 226 18.71 -28.62 -9.93
N TYR A 227 19.67 -28.35 -9.04
CA TYR A 227 19.64 -28.75 -7.64
C TYR A 227 19.09 -27.65 -6.72
N GLU A 228 19.14 -26.37 -7.10
CA GLU A 228 18.31 -25.38 -6.41
C GLU A 228 16.84 -25.79 -6.58
N GLU A 229 16.24 -26.33 -5.51
CA GLU A 229 14.79 -26.62 -5.40
C GLU A 229 13.91 -25.38 -5.61
N ARG A 230 14.51 -24.23 -5.96
CA ARG A 230 13.87 -22.95 -6.23
C ARG A 230 13.26 -22.89 -7.63
N LEU A 231 13.84 -23.54 -8.64
CA LEU A 231 13.35 -23.48 -10.02
C LEU A 231 12.18 -24.46 -10.23
N LEU A 232 11.08 -23.92 -10.78
CA LEU A 232 9.87 -24.67 -11.11
C LEU A 232 9.85 -25.15 -12.56
N ALA A 233 10.51 -24.46 -13.47
CA ALA A 233 10.58 -24.82 -14.89
C ALA A 233 11.37 -26.11 -15.12
N ARG A 234 10.87 -26.95 -16.03
CA ARG A 234 11.54 -28.16 -16.52
C ARG A 234 12.06 -28.05 -17.95
N VAL A 235 11.75 -26.95 -18.61
CA VAL A 235 12.08 -26.72 -20.01
C VAL A 235 13.22 -25.73 -20.09
N PHE A 236 14.32 -26.16 -20.69
CA PHE A 236 15.55 -25.41 -20.85
C PHE A 236 15.80 -25.17 -22.34
N ILE A 237 16.09 -23.92 -22.67
CA ILE A 237 16.50 -23.49 -24.00
C ILE A 237 17.96 -23.07 -23.88
N ILE A 238 18.80 -23.60 -24.77
CA ILE A 238 20.24 -23.40 -24.73
C ILE A 238 20.70 -22.80 -26.06
N HIS A 239 21.36 -21.65 -25.97
CA HIS A 239 22.17 -21.09 -27.03
C HIS A 239 23.65 -21.30 -26.71
N THR A 240 24.32 -22.15 -27.48
CA THR A 240 25.75 -22.42 -27.30
C THR A 240 26.60 -22.18 -28.53
N ARG A 241 27.87 -21.84 -28.27
CA ARG A 241 28.93 -21.91 -29.26
C ARG A 241 29.31 -23.37 -29.55
N ILE A 242 29.91 -23.60 -30.70
CA ILE A 242 30.30 -24.95 -31.14
C ILE A 242 31.34 -25.53 -30.16
N GLU A 243 32.31 -24.73 -29.71
CA GLU A 243 33.39 -25.13 -28.81
C GLU A 243 32.88 -25.59 -27.43
N ASP A 244 31.89 -24.90 -26.86
CA ASP A 244 31.37 -25.18 -25.51
C ASP A 244 30.32 -26.30 -25.47
N THR A 245 29.77 -26.67 -26.64
CA THR A 245 28.62 -27.58 -26.74
C THR A 245 28.95 -28.97 -26.15
N ASP A 246 30.15 -29.48 -26.39
CA ASP A 246 30.53 -30.84 -25.97
C ASP A 246 30.59 -30.98 -24.46
N GLU A 247 31.21 -30.00 -23.81
CA GLU A 247 31.34 -29.98 -22.36
C GLU A 247 29.96 -29.83 -21.71
N LEU A 248 29.15 -28.88 -22.20
CA LEU A 248 27.82 -28.60 -21.67
C LEU A 248 26.87 -29.80 -21.84
N LEU A 249 26.82 -30.43 -23.01
CA LEU A 249 26.00 -31.63 -23.24
C LEU A 249 26.47 -32.80 -22.37
N SER A 250 27.79 -32.98 -22.17
CA SER A 250 28.31 -34.03 -21.28
C SER A 250 27.87 -33.88 -19.82
N VAL A 251 27.68 -32.64 -19.36
CA VAL A 251 27.16 -32.33 -18.01
C VAL A 251 25.67 -32.60 -17.96
N ILE A 252 24.91 -32.22 -18.99
CA ILE A 252 23.46 -32.44 -19.06
C ILE A 252 23.12 -33.93 -19.01
N VAL A 253 23.83 -34.76 -19.79
CA VAL A 253 23.63 -36.22 -19.80
C VAL A 253 23.82 -36.82 -18.40
N ARG A 254 24.80 -36.35 -17.63
CA ARG A 254 25.04 -36.80 -16.25
C ARG A 254 23.89 -36.45 -15.31
N LEU A 255 23.21 -35.32 -15.52
CA LEU A 255 22.15 -34.81 -14.65
C LEU A 255 20.75 -35.30 -15.06
N GLN A 256 20.55 -35.65 -16.33
CA GLN A 256 19.26 -36.08 -16.89
C GLN A 256 18.73 -37.41 -16.31
N HIS A 257 19.59 -38.21 -15.66
CA HIS A 257 19.14 -39.40 -14.94
C HIS A 257 18.33 -39.10 -13.67
N LEU A 258 18.31 -37.85 -13.19
CA LEU A 258 17.62 -37.47 -11.96
C LEU A 258 16.17 -37.02 -12.21
N GLU A 259 15.92 -36.24 -13.26
CA GLU A 259 14.58 -35.76 -13.63
C GLU A 259 14.38 -35.68 -15.16
N ASN A 260 13.11 -35.70 -15.59
CA ASN A 260 12.72 -35.60 -17.00
C ASN A 260 12.69 -34.13 -17.46
N PHE A 261 13.86 -33.51 -17.59
CA PHE A 261 14.02 -32.17 -18.17
C PHE A 261 13.85 -32.21 -19.69
N VAL A 262 13.32 -31.12 -20.27
CA VAL A 262 13.22 -30.93 -21.73
C VAL A 262 14.28 -29.94 -22.15
N TRP A 263 15.09 -30.31 -23.14
CA TRP A 263 16.19 -29.51 -23.64
C TRP A 263 15.96 -29.14 -25.10
N ILE A 264 16.05 -27.84 -25.41
CA ILE A 264 15.98 -27.30 -26.76
C ILE A 264 17.31 -26.59 -27.05
N ILE A 265 17.97 -26.96 -28.15
CA ILE A 265 19.28 -26.43 -28.55
C ILE A 265 19.22 -25.67 -29.88
N ASN A 266 20.23 -24.82 -30.10
CA ASN A 266 20.45 -24.09 -31.35
C ASN A 266 21.07 -24.96 -32.46
N GLU A 267 21.07 -24.43 -33.69
CA GLU A 267 21.60 -25.15 -34.86
C GLU A 267 23.10 -25.44 -34.74
N ARG A 268 23.86 -24.50 -34.16
CA ARG A 268 25.31 -24.66 -33.96
C ARG A 268 25.63 -25.87 -33.08
N ALA A 269 24.85 -26.11 -32.04
CA ALA A 269 25.03 -27.28 -31.19
C ALA A 269 24.73 -28.61 -31.92
N LEU A 270 23.76 -28.63 -32.84
CA LEU A 270 23.41 -29.81 -33.62
C LEU A 270 24.47 -30.22 -34.65
N THR A 271 25.27 -29.26 -35.13
CA THR A 271 26.32 -29.51 -36.14
C THR A 271 27.64 -29.99 -35.53
N SER A 272 27.77 -29.99 -34.19
CA SER A 272 28.93 -30.56 -33.51
C SER A 272 29.05 -32.08 -33.79
N ASN A 273 30.26 -32.57 -34.04
CA ASN A 273 30.54 -33.99 -34.38
C ASN A 273 30.45 -34.93 -33.16
N SER A 274 29.61 -34.59 -32.19
CA SER A 274 29.85 -34.95 -30.80
C SER A 274 29.04 -36.16 -30.40
N THR A 275 29.71 -37.13 -29.77
CA THR A 275 29.08 -38.33 -29.18
C THR A 275 28.19 -38.01 -27.97
N ALA A 276 28.07 -36.74 -27.60
CA ALA A 276 27.33 -36.25 -26.43
C ALA A 276 25.85 -35.98 -26.72
N LEU A 277 25.39 -36.13 -27.96
CA LEU A 277 23.98 -36.06 -28.32
C LEU A 277 23.23 -37.25 -27.72
N PHE A 278 22.14 -36.98 -27.00
CA PHE A 278 21.34 -37.99 -26.30
C PHE A 278 19.90 -37.99 -26.78
N ASP A 279 19.20 -39.10 -26.54
CA ASP A 279 17.82 -39.29 -27.00
C ASP A 279 16.84 -38.33 -26.32
N GLY A 280 16.00 -37.70 -27.15
CA GLY A 280 14.98 -36.75 -26.73
C GLY A 280 15.42 -35.29 -26.64
N LEU A 281 16.64 -34.98 -27.11
CA LEU A 281 17.07 -33.61 -27.35
C LEU A 281 16.33 -33.03 -28.57
N LEU A 282 15.76 -31.83 -28.42
CA LEU A 282 15.12 -31.11 -29.51
C LEU A 282 16.08 -30.02 -30.02
N GLY A 283 16.13 -29.83 -31.33
CA GLY A 283 16.90 -28.76 -31.93
C GLY A 283 16.25 -28.22 -33.19
N VAL A 284 16.74 -27.08 -33.64
CA VAL A 284 16.25 -26.38 -34.84
C VAL A 284 17.36 -26.33 -35.86
N ARG A 285 17.05 -26.63 -37.13
CA ARG A 285 17.99 -26.56 -38.25
C ARG A 285 17.35 -25.91 -39.46
N LEU A 286 18.05 -25.05 -40.16
CA LEU A 286 17.54 -24.41 -41.36
C LEU A 286 17.41 -25.40 -42.55
N HIS A 287 16.28 -25.34 -43.26
CA HIS A 287 15.97 -26.26 -44.37
C HIS A 287 16.87 -26.01 -45.59
N LYS A 288 17.54 -27.06 -46.09
CA LYS A 288 18.32 -27.10 -47.36
C LYS A 288 19.40 -26.03 -47.57
N SER A 289 19.60 -25.14 -46.60
CA SER A 289 20.49 -23.99 -46.68
C SER A 289 21.89 -24.29 -46.14
N PHE A 290 22.19 -25.55 -45.81
CA PHE A 290 23.54 -26.00 -45.48
C PHE A 290 24.39 -26.26 -46.73
N ASN A 291 23.76 -26.58 -47.87
CA ASN A 291 24.49 -26.78 -49.11
C ASN A 291 24.73 -25.44 -49.83
N GLU A 292 25.96 -24.95 -49.79
CA GLU A 292 26.40 -23.73 -50.47
C GLU A 292 26.11 -23.75 -51.98
N GLU A 293 26.10 -24.93 -52.61
CA GLU A 293 25.82 -25.08 -54.05
C GLU A 293 24.40 -24.60 -54.40
N ASN A 294 23.41 -25.00 -53.59
CA ASN A 294 22.01 -24.61 -53.80
C ASN A 294 21.84 -23.10 -53.61
N LEU A 295 22.50 -22.55 -52.58
CA LEU A 295 22.48 -21.12 -52.29
C LEU A 295 23.16 -20.31 -53.39
N LEU A 296 24.24 -20.82 -53.99
CA LEU A 296 24.95 -20.18 -55.09
C LEU A 296 24.10 -20.13 -56.38
N ILE A 297 23.36 -21.20 -56.67
CA ILE A 297 22.42 -21.25 -57.80
C ILE A 297 21.28 -20.24 -57.59
N ASP A 298 20.74 -20.17 -56.38
CA ASP A 298 19.70 -19.19 -56.04
C ASP A 298 20.24 -17.75 -56.07
N ALA A 299 21.48 -17.51 -55.60
CA ALA A 299 22.16 -16.21 -55.62
C ALA A 299 22.31 -15.66 -57.03
N THR A 300 22.78 -16.50 -57.95
CA THR A 300 22.99 -16.11 -59.34
C THR A 300 21.69 -15.86 -60.08
N LYS A 301 20.65 -16.63 -59.79
CA LYS A 301 19.29 -16.42 -60.32
C LYS A 301 18.68 -15.11 -59.80
N LEU A 302 18.87 -14.79 -58.53
CA LEU A 302 18.44 -13.52 -57.94
C LEU A 302 19.11 -12.34 -58.64
N LEU A 303 20.44 -12.32 -58.68
CA LEU A 303 21.20 -11.24 -59.33
C LEU A 303 20.83 -11.08 -60.81
N PHE A 304 20.63 -12.18 -61.52
CA PHE A 304 20.19 -12.14 -62.91
C PHE A 304 18.82 -11.43 -63.06
N ASN A 305 17.84 -11.81 -62.24
CA ASN A 305 16.53 -11.15 -62.23
C ASN A 305 16.62 -9.68 -61.83
N THR A 306 17.52 -9.32 -60.90
CA THR A 306 17.80 -7.93 -60.52
C THR A 306 18.35 -7.14 -61.69
N PHE A 307 19.34 -7.68 -62.41
CA PHE A 307 19.92 -7.00 -63.57
C PHE A 307 18.92 -6.84 -64.72
N ASP A 308 18.06 -7.84 -64.94
CA ASP A 308 16.99 -7.81 -65.95
C ASP A 308 15.98 -6.69 -65.64
N LYS A 309 15.46 -6.63 -64.40
CA LYS A 309 14.56 -5.54 -63.97
C LYS A 309 15.22 -4.16 -63.96
N PHE A 310 16.48 -4.09 -63.55
CA PHE A 310 17.23 -2.84 -63.54
C PHE A 310 17.51 -2.31 -64.96
N HIS A 311 17.58 -3.22 -65.95
CA HIS A 311 17.76 -2.87 -67.35
C HIS A 311 16.63 -2.00 -67.87
N ASP A 312 15.39 -2.36 -67.56
CA ASP A 312 14.18 -1.64 -67.96
C ASP A 312 14.13 -0.20 -67.40
N HIS A 313 14.83 0.07 -66.30
CA HIS A 313 14.77 1.35 -65.59
C HIS A 313 15.90 2.34 -65.91
N SER A 314 17.05 1.92 -66.43
CA SER A 314 18.19 2.85 -66.64
C SER A 314 19.15 2.50 -67.78
N SER A 315 18.91 3.05 -68.98
CA SER A 315 19.78 2.85 -70.16
C SER A 315 21.23 3.38 -70.00
N LEU A 316 21.47 4.35 -69.11
CA LEU A 316 22.80 4.95 -68.86
C LEU A 316 23.73 4.10 -67.97
N PHE A 317 23.18 3.16 -67.18
CA PHE A 317 23.96 2.21 -66.38
C PHE A 317 24.78 1.23 -67.23
N TRP A 318 24.31 1.03 -68.47
CA TRP A 318 24.79 0.03 -69.40
C TRP A 318 25.90 0.55 -70.32
N SER A 319 26.00 1.87 -70.51
CA SER A 319 26.93 2.50 -71.45
C SER A 319 28.29 2.89 -70.83
N THR A 320 28.41 2.89 -69.50
CA THR A 320 29.64 3.31 -68.81
C THR A 320 30.58 2.12 -68.57
N LYS A 321 31.75 2.12 -69.23
CA LYS A 321 32.86 1.14 -69.01
C LYS A 321 33.58 1.35 -67.65
N THR A 322 32.95 2.01 -66.68
CA THR A 322 33.55 2.33 -65.39
C THR A 322 33.38 1.15 -64.44
N SER A 323 34.49 0.61 -63.93
CA SER A 323 34.52 -0.41 -62.89
C SER A 323 33.86 0.12 -61.61
N ALA A 324 32.94 -0.65 -61.01
CA ALA A 324 32.32 -0.25 -59.74
C ALA A 324 33.33 -0.27 -58.57
N ILE A 325 34.34 -1.13 -58.65
CA ILE A 325 35.44 -1.22 -57.67
C ILE A 325 36.71 -0.70 -58.33
N ASN A 326 37.21 0.46 -57.89
CA ASN A 326 38.49 0.99 -58.33
C ASN A 326 39.29 1.50 -57.14
N CYS A 327 40.19 0.65 -56.64
CA CYS A 327 41.05 0.95 -55.49
C CYS A 327 42.16 1.98 -55.75
N LEU A 328 42.28 2.45 -57.00
CA LEU A 328 43.16 3.56 -57.36
C LEU A 328 42.46 4.91 -57.35
N SER A 329 41.12 4.94 -57.26
CA SER A 329 40.31 6.16 -57.22
C SER A 329 39.53 6.30 -55.91
N ILE A 330 39.30 7.54 -55.51
CA ILE A 330 38.53 7.91 -54.31
C ILE A 330 37.02 8.01 -54.62
N GLU A 331 36.63 8.02 -55.89
CA GLU A 331 35.23 8.15 -56.28
C GLU A 331 34.46 6.84 -56.04
N SER A 332 33.36 6.94 -55.29
CA SER A 332 32.41 5.84 -55.07
C SER A 332 31.45 5.71 -56.26
N TRP A 333 30.98 4.49 -56.54
CA TRP A 333 30.04 4.26 -57.63
C TRP A 333 28.66 4.87 -57.35
N SER A 334 28.17 5.73 -58.25
CA SER A 334 26.92 6.46 -58.05
C SER A 334 25.67 5.58 -58.18
N TYR A 335 25.70 4.58 -59.07
CA TYR A 335 24.56 3.72 -59.36
C TYR A 335 24.39 2.54 -58.40
N GLY A 336 25.39 2.29 -57.54
CA GLY A 336 25.39 1.16 -56.62
C GLY A 336 24.23 1.19 -55.61
N LYS A 337 23.83 2.39 -55.17
CA LYS A 337 22.67 2.60 -54.30
C LYS A 337 21.34 2.22 -54.96
N ASP A 338 21.20 2.52 -56.25
CA ASP A 338 19.98 2.19 -56.99
C ASP A 338 19.91 0.70 -57.29
N LEU A 339 21.05 0.09 -57.64
CA LEU A 339 21.14 -1.37 -57.80
C LEU A 339 20.83 -2.12 -56.51
N TYR A 340 21.32 -1.63 -55.37
CA TYR A 340 21.02 -2.22 -54.05
C TYR A 340 19.53 -2.14 -53.71
N ARG A 341 18.87 -1.00 -53.99
CA ARG A 341 17.41 -0.87 -53.79
C ARG A 341 16.63 -1.83 -54.68
N GLU A 342 17.05 -2.00 -55.94
CA GLU A 342 16.40 -2.96 -56.83
C GLU A 342 16.61 -4.40 -56.37
N LEU A 343 17.80 -4.73 -55.87
CA LEU A 343 18.11 -6.05 -55.29
C LEU A 343 17.15 -6.39 -54.13
N LEU A 344 16.90 -5.44 -53.23
CA LEU A 344 15.94 -5.64 -52.12
C LEU A 344 14.50 -5.85 -52.60
N ASN A 345 14.10 -5.17 -53.69
CA ASN A 345 12.76 -5.31 -54.27
C ASN A 345 12.60 -6.57 -55.13
N THR A 346 13.69 -7.21 -55.54
CA THR A 346 13.64 -8.42 -56.34
C THR A 346 13.34 -9.65 -55.50
N SER A 347 12.27 -10.37 -55.85
CA SER A 347 11.92 -11.65 -55.27
C SER A 347 12.11 -12.80 -56.25
N VAL A 348 12.54 -13.96 -55.73
CA VAL A 348 12.63 -15.22 -56.47
C VAL A 348 11.62 -16.19 -55.89
N ILE A 349 10.57 -16.46 -56.68
CA ILE A 349 9.54 -17.44 -56.36
C ILE A 349 10.00 -18.81 -56.86
N ASN A 350 9.90 -19.86 -56.03
CA ASN A 350 10.41 -21.21 -56.32
C ASN A 350 11.94 -21.25 -56.53
N GLY A 351 12.72 -20.71 -55.59
CA GLY A 351 14.14 -21.02 -55.45
C GLY A 351 14.36 -22.44 -54.90
N ILE A 352 15.56 -22.97 -55.04
CA ILE A 352 15.93 -24.30 -54.52
C ILE A 352 15.82 -24.33 -52.99
N THR A 353 16.19 -23.21 -52.35
CA THR A 353 16.16 -23.00 -50.90
C THR A 353 14.84 -22.43 -50.39
N GLY A 354 13.82 -22.27 -51.24
CA GLY A 354 12.53 -21.65 -50.89
C GLY A 354 12.30 -20.33 -51.63
N ASN A 355 11.31 -19.54 -51.18
CA ASN A 355 11.14 -18.20 -51.75
C ASN A 355 12.16 -17.25 -51.12
N ILE A 356 12.65 -16.33 -51.93
CA ILE A 356 13.70 -15.37 -51.54
C ILE A 356 13.09 -13.98 -51.65
N GLU A 357 12.99 -13.32 -50.51
CA GLU A 357 12.51 -11.96 -50.32
C GLU A 357 13.33 -11.33 -49.19
N PHE A 358 13.59 -10.02 -49.27
CA PHE A 358 14.41 -9.31 -48.29
C PHE A 358 13.61 -8.27 -47.51
N ASN A 359 14.00 -8.03 -46.26
CA ASN A 359 13.55 -6.89 -45.46
C ASN A 359 14.38 -5.63 -45.76
N GLU A 360 14.08 -4.53 -45.09
CA GLU A 360 14.84 -3.28 -45.20
C GLU A 360 16.29 -3.46 -44.69
N GLU A 361 16.50 -4.38 -43.76
CA GLU A 361 17.81 -4.80 -43.25
C GLU A 361 18.58 -5.76 -44.19
N GLY A 362 18.08 -6.05 -45.39
CA GLY A 362 18.77 -6.93 -46.35
C GLY A 362 18.89 -8.40 -45.92
N ASP A 363 18.09 -8.81 -44.95
CA ASP A 363 17.94 -10.17 -44.45
C ASP A 363 16.75 -10.87 -45.10
N ARG A 364 16.87 -12.18 -45.27
CA ARG A 364 15.81 -12.99 -45.86
C ARG A 364 14.60 -13.08 -44.94
N VAL A 365 13.43 -12.72 -45.48
CA VAL A 365 12.14 -12.67 -44.76
C VAL A 365 11.60 -14.07 -44.48
N GLU A 366 11.57 -14.95 -45.49
CA GLU A 366 11.11 -16.33 -45.32
C GLU A 366 12.18 -17.17 -44.64
N SER A 367 11.90 -17.62 -43.43
CA SER A 367 12.70 -18.61 -42.72
C SER A 367 11.95 -19.94 -42.62
N LEU A 368 12.57 -21.01 -43.14
CA LEU A 368 12.04 -22.36 -43.11
C LEU A 368 12.98 -23.24 -42.27
N TYR A 369 12.55 -23.58 -41.07
CA TYR A 369 13.31 -24.41 -40.15
C TYR A 369 12.70 -25.81 -40.03
N GLU A 370 13.55 -26.82 -39.96
CA GLU A 370 13.23 -28.19 -39.59
C GLU A 370 13.46 -28.37 -38.10
N ILE A 371 12.50 -29.02 -37.44
CA ILE A 371 12.61 -29.39 -36.04
C ILE A 371 13.18 -30.79 -35.99
N ILE A 372 14.31 -30.93 -35.32
CA ILE A 372 15.03 -32.18 -35.19
C ILE A 372 14.82 -32.73 -33.80
N ASN A 373 14.57 -34.03 -33.72
CA ASN A 373 14.64 -34.80 -32.51
C ASN A 373 15.69 -35.88 -32.65
N ILE A 374 16.46 -36.11 -31.59
CA ILE A 374 17.50 -37.14 -31.55
C ILE A 374 16.87 -38.45 -31.09
N GLN A 375 16.93 -39.46 -31.95
CA GLN A 375 16.34 -40.77 -31.74
C GLN A 375 17.36 -41.86 -32.05
N GLU A 376 17.74 -42.65 -31.05
CA GLU A 376 18.72 -43.73 -31.18
C GLU A 376 20.05 -43.22 -31.78
N GLY A 377 20.46 -42.01 -31.40
CA GLY A 377 21.65 -41.34 -31.91
C GLY A 377 21.55 -40.79 -33.34
N GLN A 378 20.36 -40.82 -33.97
CA GLN A 378 20.14 -40.25 -35.31
C GLN A 378 19.29 -38.97 -35.25
N LEU A 379 19.60 -38.02 -36.15
CA LEU A 379 18.85 -36.79 -36.34
C LEU A 379 17.58 -37.08 -37.17
N LYS A 380 16.41 -37.12 -36.53
CA LYS A 380 15.13 -37.31 -37.20
C LYS A 380 14.33 -36.00 -37.25
N VAL A 381 13.84 -35.64 -38.43
CA VAL A 381 12.95 -34.49 -38.60
C VAL A 381 11.55 -34.85 -38.08
N VAL A 382 11.05 -34.09 -37.10
CA VAL A 382 9.74 -34.29 -36.45
C VAL A 382 8.73 -33.20 -36.79
N GLY A 383 9.18 -32.12 -37.43
CA GLY A 383 8.31 -31.02 -37.82
C GLY A 383 9.00 -29.99 -38.67
N ASN A 384 8.22 -29.05 -39.19
CA ASN A 384 8.72 -27.87 -39.88
C ASN A 384 8.05 -26.60 -39.36
N TYR A 385 8.84 -25.54 -39.32
CA TYR A 385 8.43 -24.19 -38.98
C TYR A 385 8.67 -23.30 -40.20
N ARG A 386 7.62 -22.61 -40.63
CA ARG A 386 7.68 -21.63 -41.72
C ARG A 386 7.24 -20.27 -41.20
N SER A 387 8.12 -19.28 -41.31
CA SER A 387 7.79 -17.89 -41.07
C SER A 387 7.08 -17.30 -42.29
N ASN A 388 5.79 -16.98 -42.15
CA ASN A 388 5.03 -16.24 -43.15
C ASN A 388 5.01 -14.75 -42.76
N THR A 389 6.15 -14.09 -42.84
CA THR A 389 6.26 -12.63 -42.66
C THR A 389 6.06 -11.89 -43.99
N SER A 390 5.15 -12.35 -44.85
CA SER A 390 4.71 -11.52 -45.97
C SER A 390 3.79 -10.43 -45.43
N THR A 391 4.32 -9.21 -45.30
CA THR A 391 3.67 -7.92 -44.98
C THR A 391 3.24 -7.71 -43.52
N CYS A 392 3.95 -6.85 -42.78
CA CYS A 392 3.40 -5.83 -41.86
C CYS A 392 4.52 -5.20 -41.00
N TYR A 393 5.17 -4.14 -41.50
CA TYR A 393 6.08 -3.30 -40.70
C TYR A 393 5.46 -1.97 -40.26
N THR A 394 4.21 -1.68 -40.63
CA THR A 394 3.59 -0.38 -40.29
C THR A 394 2.09 -0.51 -39.98
N SER A 395 1.71 -1.00 -38.81
CA SER A 395 0.51 -0.53 -38.07
C SER A 395 0.27 -1.34 -36.79
N ALA A 396 -0.40 -0.72 -35.82
CA ALA A 396 -0.96 -1.37 -34.62
C ALA A 396 -1.99 -2.48 -34.94
N MET A 397 -2.26 -2.75 -36.22
CA MET A 397 -3.13 -3.81 -36.74
C MET A 397 -2.39 -5.15 -36.97
N CYS A 398 -1.09 -5.21 -36.68
CA CYS A 398 -0.30 -6.44 -36.67
C CYS A 398 -0.66 -7.41 -35.51
N ARG A 399 -1.44 -6.97 -34.50
CA ARG A 399 -1.88 -7.80 -33.37
C ARG A 399 -2.75 -9.01 -33.75
N GLN A 400 -3.30 -9.04 -34.97
CA GLN A 400 -4.23 -10.08 -35.42
C GLN A 400 -3.64 -11.04 -36.47
N ILE A 401 -2.40 -10.84 -36.94
CA ILE A 401 -1.79 -11.64 -38.04
C ILE A 401 -0.52 -12.35 -37.55
N ILE A 402 -0.49 -12.79 -36.28
CA ILE A 402 0.50 -13.80 -35.80
C ILE A 402 -0.07 -15.23 -35.96
N ASP A 403 -1.35 -15.36 -36.34
CA ASP A 403 -2.09 -16.62 -36.41
C ASP A 403 -1.87 -17.45 -37.69
N LYS A 404 -0.92 -17.08 -38.56
CA LYS A 404 -0.55 -17.89 -39.74
C LYS A 404 0.93 -18.27 -39.79
N THR A 405 1.55 -18.45 -38.62
CA THR A 405 2.77 -19.27 -38.51
C THR A 405 2.37 -20.74 -38.53
N GLU A 406 2.63 -21.42 -39.65
CA GLU A 406 2.32 -22.85 -39.80
C GLU A 406 3.46 -23.68 -39.19
N LEU A 407 3.50 -23.79 -37.86
CA LEU A 407 4.27 -24.84 -37.22
C LEU A 407 3.52 -26.17 -37.37
N LYS A 408 4.06 -27.09 -38.18
CA LYS A 408 3.58 -28.47 -38.25
C LYS A 408 4.54 -29.32 -37.44
N LEU A 409 4.11 -29.68 -36.25
CA LEU A 409 4.82 -30.55 -35.34
C LEU A 409 3.92 -31.75 -35.03
N ASP A 410 4.42 -32.95 -35.27
CA ASP A 410 3.74 -34.18 -34.85
C ASP A 410 4.26 -34.60 -33.48
N GLU A 411 3.40 -34.47 -32.46
CA GLU A 411 3.76 -34.80 -31.08
C GLU A 411 4.01 -36.30 -30.87
N GLN A 412 3.45 -37.18 -31.71
CA GLN A 412 3.57 -38.63 -31.55
C GLN A 412 4.93 -39.15 -32.01
N ASP A 413 5.56 -38.44 -32.93
CA ASP A 413 6.88 -38.76 -33.45
C ASP A 413 8.02 -38.31 -32.52
N ILE A 414 7.71 -37.56 -31.44
CA ILE A 414 8.70 -37.06 -30.50
C ILE A 414 8.95 -38.08 -29.38
N ILE A 415 10.18 -38.61 -29.34
CA ILE A 415 10.76 -39.24 -28.16
C ILE A 415 11.27 -38.12 -27.25
N TRP A 416 10.94 -38.20 -25.97
CA TRP A 416 11.39 -37.29 -24.92
C TRP A 416 12.55 -37.93 -24.13
N PRO A 417 13.29 -37.12 -23.36
CA PRO A 417 14.34 -37.59 -22.45
C PRO A 417 13.92 -38.83 -21.65
N ASN A 418 14.84 -39.79 -21.50
CA ASN A 418 14.62 -41.10 -20.87
C ASN A 418 13.65 -42.04 -21.65
N GLY A 419 13.48 -41.83 -22.96
CA GLY A 419 12.71 -42.72 -23.83
C GLY A 419 11.18 -42.58 -23.69
N LEU A 420 10.72 -41.51 -23.04
CA LEU A 420 9.30 -41.24 -22.85
C LEU A 420 8.65 -40.87 -24.19
N ARG A 421 7.52 -41.49 -24.53
CA ARG A 421 6.70 -41.08 -25.70
C ARG A 421 5.61 -40.07 -25.37
N ARG A 422 5.33 -39.89 -24.08
CA ARG A 422 4.37 -38.90 -23.60
C ARG A 422 5.11 -37.63 -23.20
N LYS A 423 4.61 -36.49 -23.67
CA LYS A 423 5.10 -35.17 -23.30
C LYS A 423 5.17 -35.01 -21.77
N PRO A 424 6.34 -34.66 -21.20
CA PRO A 424 6.47 -34.37 -19.78
C PRO A 424 5.83 -33.02 -19.43
N ASP A 425 5.38 -32.88 -18.19
CA ASP A 425 4.88 -31.60 -17.68
C ASP A 425 6.02 -30.60 -17.57
N GLY A 426 5.81 -29.38 -18.09
CA GLY A 426 6.84 -28.33 -18.13
C GLY A 426 7.09 -27.61 -16.80
N ILE A 427 6.28 -27.89 -15.78
CA ILE A 427 6.41 -27.31 -14.44
C ILE A 427 6.55 -28.45 -13.43
N ARG A 428 7.48 -28.27 -12.48
CA ARG A 428 7.66 -29.10 -11.29
C ARG A 428 6.68 -28.64 -10.21
N THR A 429 5.69 -29.47 -9.89
CA THR A 429 4.78 -29.17 -8.78
C THR A 429 5.47 -29.45 -7.45
N LYS A 430 5.82 -28.39 -6.69
CA LYS A 430 6.31 -28.53 -5.31
C LYS A 430 5.22 -29.14 -4.43
N ARG A 431 5.54 -30.21 -3.71
CA ARG A 431 4.62 -30.82 -2.71
C ARG A 431 4.67 -30.10 -1.35
N ASN A 432 5.77 -29.43 -1.07
CA ASN A 432 5.97 -28.63 0.15
C ASN A 432 6.16 -27.16 -0.23
N VAL A 433 5.35 -26.29 0.36
CA VAL A 433 5.32 -24.85 0.07
C VAL A 433 5.84 -24.08 1.27
N SER A 434 6.79 -23.18 1.05
CA SER A 434 7.25 -22.25 2.10
C SER A 434 6.31 -21.04 2.18
N VAL A 435 5.73 -20.80 3.36
CA VAL A 435 4.75 -19.74 3.60
C VAL A 435 5.32 -18.75 4.60
N VAL A 436 5.40 -17.48 4.20
CA VAL A 436 5.77 -16.38 5.10
C VAL A 436 4.53 -15.67 5.63
N THR A 437 4.59 -15.28 6.91
CA THR A 437 3.55 -14.49 7.57
C THR A 437 4.12 -13.43 8.51
N ILE A 438 3.25 -12.56 9.03
CA ILE A 438 3.57 -11.49 9.97
C ILE A 438 2.65 -11.56 11.17
N VAL A 439 3.14 -11.17 12.35
CA VAL A 439 2.31 -11.08 13.55
C VAL A 439 1.43 -9.84 13.46
N GLU A 440 0.12 -10.02 13.35
CA GLU A 440 -0.88 -8.95 13.34
C GLU A 440 -2.20 -9.51 13.89
N LYS A 441 -2.66 -9.04 15.05
CA LYS A 441 -3.93 -9.51 15.64
C LYS A 441 -5.10 -8.91 14.84
N PRO A 442 -6.28 -9.55 14.71
CA PRO A 442 -6.61 -10.91 15.11
C PRO A 442 -6.21 -11.98 14.09
N PHE A 443 -5.46 -11.62 13.04
CA PHE A 443 -5.15 -12.52 11.94
C PHE A 443 -4.12 -13.58 12.29
N ILE A 444 -3.05 -13.18 12.97
CA ILE A 444 -1.98 -14.05 13.46
C ILE A 444 -1.56 -13.58 14.86
N PHE A 445 -1.67 -14.48 15.83
CA PHE A 445 -1.12 -14.39 17.17
C PHE A 445 0.13 -15.25 17.25
N SER A 446 1.18 -14.75 17.91
CA SER A 446 2.40 -15.52 18.20
C SER A 446 2.55 -15.76 19.70
N ARG A 447 3.01 -16.96 20.05
CA ARG A 447 3.40 -17.36 21.40
C ARG A 447 4.79 -17.99 21.33
N SER A 448 5.72 -17.55 22.17
CA SER A 448 7.05 -18.17 22.22
C SER A 448 6.95 -19.58 22.82
N GLY A 449 7.54 -20.58 22.17
CA GLY A 449 7.54 -21.96 22.63
C GLY A 449 7.81 -22.96 21.50
N ASN A 450 8.39 -24.11 21.85
CA ASN A 450 8.62 -25.24 20.93
C ASN A 450 7.45 -26.24 20.90
N ASP A 451 6.64 -26.26 21.97
CA ASP A 451 5.51 -27.18 22.13
C ASP A 451 4.21 -26.45 21.76
N CYS A 452 3.79 -26.67 20.51
CA CYS A 452 2.57 -26.10 19.93
C CYS A 452 1.46 -27.14 19.96
N ASP A 453 0.24 -26.73 20.32
CA ASP A 453 -0.92 -27.61 20.21
C ASP A 453 -1.24 -27.85 18.73
N PRO A 454 -1.12 -29.09 18.22
CA PRO A 454 -1.26 -29.37 16.79
C PRO A 454 -2.68 -29.13 16.25
N SER A 455 -3.69 -29.05 17.13
CA SER A 455 -5.07 -28.79 16.71
C SER A 455 -5.30 -27.31 16.37
N THR A 456 -4.79 -26.41 17.22
CA THR A 456 -5.07 -24.97 17.15
C THR A 456 -3.89 -24.14 16.64
N GLU A 457 -2.66 -24.57 16.92
CA GLU A 457 -1.43 -23.82 16.65
C GLU A 457 -0.55 -24.51 15.59
N VAL A 458 0.34 -23.74 14.96
CA VAL A 458 1.34 -24.22 13.99
C VAL A 458 2.69 -23.62 14.34
N LEU A 459 3.77 -24.40 14.23
CA LEU A 459 5.14 -23.91 14.43
C LEU A 459 5.51 -22.89 13.34
N CYS A 460 6.01 -21.73 13.76
CA CYS A 460 6.42 -20.61 12.91
C CYS A 460 7.76 -20.02 13.40
N PRO A 461 8.91 -20.59 13.00
CA PRO A 461 10.21 -20.01 13.33
C PRO A 461 10.37 -18.60 12.74
N ARG A 462 11.13 -17.76 13.44
CA ARG A 462 11.56 -16.44 13.00
C ARG A 462 13.08 -16.37 13.02
N LYS A 463 13.68 -15.80 11.97
CA LYS A 463 15.13 -15.58 11.92
C LYS A 463 15.53 -14.44 12.86
N LYS A 464 16.56 -14.62 13.69
CA LYS A 464 17.12 -13.51 14.49
C LYS A 464 17.87 -12.54 13.56
N SER A 465 17.54 -11.26 13.65
CA SER A 465 18.13 -10.19 12.83
C SER A 465 19.61 -9.88 13.18
N ASN A 466 20.10 -10.31 14.34
CA ASN A 466 21.32 -9.74 14.94
C ASN A 466 22.67 -10.43 14.61
N ASP A 467 22.76 -11.45 13.76
CA ASP A 467 24.07 -11.98 13.34
C ASP A 467 24.03 -12.53 11.91
N ALA A 468 24.80 -11.91 11.01
CA ALA A 468 25.01 -12.39 9.64
C ALA A 468 25.86 -13.69 9.57
N ILE A 469 26.28 -14.23 10.71
CA ILE A 469 27.28 -15.30 10.81
C ILE A 469 26.67 -16.61 11.34
N ASN A 470 25.56 -16.56 12.10
CA ASN A 470 24.84 -17.76 12.56
C ASN A 470 23.34 -17.60 12.29
N ASP A 471 22.78 -18.45 11.43
CA ASP A 471 21.34 -18.55 11.17
C ASP A 471 20.60 -19.14 12.39
N GLU A 472 20.51 -18.36 13.46
CA GLU A 472 19.81 -18.76 14.68
C GLU A 472 18.32 -18.41 14.56
N TYR A 473 17.47 -19.43 14.68
CA TYR A 473 16.01 -19.29 14.58
C TYR A 473 15.36 -19.34 15.97
N GLU A 474 14.42 -18.43 16.20
CA GLU A 474 13.53 -18.46 17.36
C GLU A 474 12.22 -19.13 16.98
N ASN A 475 11.85 -20.19 17.69
CA ASN A 475 10.60 -20.89 17.45
C ASN A 475 9.42 -20.20 18.14
N PHE A 476 8.37 -19.94 17.37
CA PHE A 476 7.08 -19.46 17.86
C PHE A 476 5.97 -20.44 17.46
N CYS A 477 4.87 -20.43 18.21
CA CYS A 477 3.61 -21.06 17.84
C CYS A 477 2.65 -19.98 17.35
N CYS A 478 2.14 -20.13 16.13
CA CYS A 478 1.22 -19.21 15.48
C CYS A 478 -0.20 -19.78 15.43
N ARG A 479 -1.20 -18.92 15.65
CA ARG A 479 -2.63 -19.21 15.48
C ARG A 479 -3.39 -17.98 15.03
N GLY A 480 -4.58 -18.13 14.46
CA GLY A 480 -5.45 -17.01 14.07
C GLY A 480 -6.16 -17.24 12.74
N TYR A 481 -6.92 -16.23 12.32
CA TYR A 481 -7.73 -16.24 11.09
C TYR A 481 -6.96 -16.77 9.86
N CYS A 482 -5.75 -16.26 9.62
CA CYS A 482 -4.97 -16.63 8.44
C CYS A 482 -4.39 -18.05 8.53
N ILE A 483 -4.16 -18.56 9.75
CA ILE A 483 -3.65 -19.92 9.98
C ILE A 483 -4.75 -20.95 9.75
N ASP A 484 -5.98 -20.68 10.20
CA ASP A 484 -7.12 -21.56 9.96
C ASP A 484 -7.50 -21.60 8.48
N LEU A 485 -7.44 -20.44 7.80
CA LEU A 485 -7.56 -20.36 6.35
C LEU A 485 -6.50 -21.22 5.64
N LEU A 486 -5.23 -21.13 6.06
CA LEU A 486 -4.13 -21.91 5.49
C LEU A 486 -4.31 -23.42 5.71
N LYS A 487 -4.73 -23.84 6.90
CA LYS A 487 -5.05 -25.25 7.20
C LYS A 487 -6.12 -25.79 6.27
N GLU A 488 -7.20 -25.04 6.05
CA GLU A 488 -8.29 -25.46 5.17
C GLU A 488 -7.89 -25.46 3.68
N LEU A 489 -7.06 -24.49 3.25
CA LEU A 489 -6.48 -24.48 1.90
C LEU A 489 -5.57 -25.70 1.67
N SER A 490 -4.69 -26.00 2.62
CA SER A 490 -3.79 -27.16 2.57
C SER A 490 -4.58 -28.48 2.47
N LYS A 491 -5.68 -28.61 3.22
CA LYS A 491 -6.55 -29.78 3.17
C LYS A 491 -7.31 -29.92 1.85
N ASN A 492 -7.85 -28.82 1.30
CA ASN A 492 -8.64 -28.84 0.07
C ASN A 492 -7.75 -29.08 -1.18
N LEU A 493 -6.55 -28.51 -1.20
CA LEU A 493 -5.61 -28.62 -2.32
C LEU A 493 -4.53 -29.70 -2.14
N SER A 494 -4.49 -30.37 -0.99
CA SER A 494 -3.56 -31.47 -0.66
C SER A 494 -2.06 -31.14 -0.77
N PHE A 495 -1.65 -29.93 -0.35
CA PHE A 495 -0.23 -29.54 -0.28
C PHE A 495 0.27 -29.48 1.17
N ALA A 496 1.54 -29.85 1.38
CA ALA A 496 2.22 -29.63 2.65
C ALA A 496 2.81 -28.22 2.68
N TYR A 497 2.92 -27.63 3.87
CA TYR A 497 3.50 -26.30 4.03
C TYR A 497 4.43 -26.22 5.23
N THR A 498 5.38 -25.29 5.15
CA THR A 498 6.23 -24.85 6.25
C THR A 498 5.97 -23.37 6.45
N LEU A 499 5.66 -22.97 7.68
CA LEU A 499 5.32 -21.59 8.02
C LEU A 499 6.51 -20.93 8.69
N HIS A 500 6.85 -19.70 8.33
CA HIS A 500 7.84 -18.89 9.05
C HIS A 500 7.40 -17.43 9.17
N LEU A 501 7.91 -16.76 10.19
CA LEU A 501 7.69 -15.32 10.39
C LEU A 501 8.76 -14.53 9.64
N VAL A 502 8.32 -13.43 9.02
CA VAL A 502 9.23 -12.47 8.38
C VAL A 502 10.30 -11.97 9.34
N ALA A 503 11.54 -11.87 8.88
CA ALA A 503 12.67 -11.47 9.71
C ALA A 503 12.52 -10.03 10.25
N ASP A 504 12.13 -9.10 9.38
CA ASP A 504 12.11 -7.66 9.67
C ASP A 504 10.80 -7.18 10.33
N SER A 505 9.81 -8.06 10.52
CA SER A 505 8.48 -7.70 11.03
C SER A 505 7.76 -6.58 10.24
N LYS A 506 8.06 -6.46 8.94
CA LYS A 506 7.46 -5.48 8.03
C LYS A 506 6.68 -6.16 6.92
N TYR A 507 5.63 -5.48 6.42
CA TYR A 507 4.83 -5.98 5.29
C TYR A 507 5.60 -5.96 3.96
N GLY A 508 6.37 -4.91 3.71
CA GLY A 508 7.06 -4.66 2.46
C GLY A 508 6.64 -3.35 1.81
N SER A 509 7.61 -2.46 1.66
CA SER A 509 7.55 -1.13 1.11
C SER A 509 8.79 -0.88 0.24
N TYR A 510 8.69 0.07 -0.69
CA TYR A 510 9.83 0.45 -1.50
C TYR A 510 10.80 1.29 -0.68
N GLU A 511 12.01 0.77 -0.45
CA GLU A 511 13.13 1.56 0.02
C GLU A 511 13.97 1.98 -1.19
N LYS A 512 14.21 3.29 -1.33
CA LYS A 512 15.21 3.81 -2.27
C LYS A 512 16.53 3.86 -1.51
N GLU A 513 17.31 2.80 -1.58
CA GLU A 513 18.64 2.80 -1.00
C GLU A 513 19.49 3.87 -1.70
N GLY A 514 20.22 4.68 -0.92
CA GLY A 514 20.84 5.91 -1.38
C GLY A 514 21.98 5.67 -2.36
N GLY A 515 21.68 5.71 -3.66
CA GLY A 515 22.66 5.73 -4.75
C GLY A 515 22.24 4.92 -5.97
N ASP A 516 21.57 3.79 -5.75
CA ASP A 516 21.12 2.90 -6.81
C ASP A 516 19.71 3.25 -7.30
N ARG A 517 19.52 3.24 -8.63
CA ARG A 517 18.20 3.37 -9.26
C ARG A 517 17.33 2.10 -9.09
N HIS A 518 17.91 1.02 -8.57
CA HIS A 518 17.22 -0.25 -8.41
C HIS A 518 16.28 -0.19 -7.19
N LYS A 519 14.98 -0.35 -7.47
CA LYS A 519 13.95 -0.46 -6.43
C LYS A 519 14.11 -1.83 -5.76
N ARG A 520 14.32 -1.87 -4.45
CA ARG A 520 14.31 -3.12 -3.67
C ARG A 520 13.12 -3.15 -2.73
N TRP A 521 12.51 -4.32 -2.61
CA TRP A 521 11.45 -4.58 -1.65
C TRP A 521 12.03 -5.07 -0.33
N ASP A 522 11.56 -4.49 0.78
CA ASP A 522 11.80 -5.00 2.13
C ASP A 522 10.66 -5.92 2.61
N GLY A 523 10.80 -6.48 3.82
CA GLY A 523 9.76 -7.27 4.49
C GLY A 523 9.32 -8.54 3.74
N MET A 524 8.06 -8.95 3.94
CA MET A 524 7.51 -10.19 3.37
C MET A 524 7.58 -10.22 1.84
N ILE A 525 7.38 -9.07 1.19
CA ILE A 525 7.44 -8.98 -0.29
C ILE A 525 8.86 -9.21 -0.78
N GLY A 526 9.86 -8.64 -0.07
CA GLY A 526 11.27 -8.91 -0.35
C GLY A 526 11.61 -10.40 -0.25
N GLU A 527 11.15 -11.09 0.80
CA GLU A 527 11.38 -12.54 0.97
C GLU A 527 10.73 -13.38 -0.16
N LEU A 528 9.53 -13.00 -0.61
CA LEU A 528 8.82 -13.67 -1.71
C LEU A 528 9.55 -13.53 -3.05
N ILE A 529 10.04 -12.32 -3.35
CA ILE A 529 10.78 -12.02 -4.59
C ILE A 529 12.17 -12.68 -4.57
N ASN A 530 12.82 -12.75 -3.41
CA ASN A 530 14.14 -13.36 -3.23
C ASN A 530 14.10 -14.90 -3.11
N TYR A 531 12.98 -15.55 -3.45
CA TYR A 531 12.80 -17.01 -3.38
C TYR A 531 13.04 -17.62 -1.98
N GLN A 532 12.86 -16.83 -0.92
CA GLN A 532 12.91 -17.33 0.46
C GLN A 532 11.56 -17.88 0.92
N ALA A 533 10.47 -17.36 0.35
CA ALA A 533 9.12 -17.87 0.52
C ALA A 533 8.47 -18.13 -0.84
N ASP A 534 7.55 -19.08 -0.92
CA ASP A 534 6.75 -19.38 -2.12
C ASP A 534 5.39 -18.67 -2.10
N MET A 535 4.85 -18.39 -0.91
CA MET A 535 3.54 -17.76 -0.72
C MET A 535 3.53 -16.87 0.52
N ILE A 536 2.79 -15.77 0.46
CA ILE A 536 2.49 -14.92 1.63
C ILE A 536 1.05 -15.14 2.05
N VAL A 537 0.85 -15.59 3.29
CA VAL A 537 -0.48 -15.70 3.92
C VAL A 537 -0.53 -14.84 5.16
N ALA A 538 -1.04 -13.63 4.98
CA ALA A 538 -1.10 -12.57 5.98
C ALA A 538 -2.23 -11.59 5.61
N PRO A 539 -2.61 -10.65 6.49
CA PRO A 539 -3.47 -9.51 6.13
C PRO A 539 -2.71 -8.53 5.23
N LEU A 540 -2.36 -8.97 4.01
CA LEU A 540 -1.61 -8.20 3.04
C LEU A 540 -2.58 -7.49 2.09
N THR A 541 -2.61 -6.15 2.15
CA THR A 541 -3.45 -5.34 1.27
C THR A 541 -3.01 -5.43 -0.18
N ILE A 542 -3.96 -5.72 -1.08
CA ILE A 542 -3.78 -5.66 -2.53
C ILE A 542 -3.64 -4.18 -2.93
N SER A 543 -2.45 -3.78 -3.37
CA SER A 543 -2.16 -2.43 -3.86
C SER A 543 -1.58 -2.48 -5.28
N PRO A 544 -1.81 -1.47 -6.13
CA PRO A 544 -1.29 -1.46 -7.49
C PRO A 544 0.24 -1.50 -7.52
N GLU A 545 0.90 -0.85 -6.56
CA GLU A 545 2.36 -0.81 -6.46
C GLU A 545 2.96 -2.19 -6.19
N ARG A 546 2.25 -3.04 -5.44
CA ARG A 546 2.65 -4.43 -5.17
C ARG A 546 2.29 -5.34 -6.36
N ALA A 547 1.12 -5.14 -6.96
CA ALA A 547 0.66 -5.92 -8.12
C ALA A 547 1.56 -5.77 -9.37
N GLU A 548 2.40 -4.72 -9.40
CA GLU A 548 3.45 -4.55 -10.42
C GLU A 548 4.56 -5.62 -10.34
N ASP A 549 4.83 -6.22 -9.18
CA ASP A 549 5.94 -7.18 -9.00
C ASP A 549 5.47 -8.57 -8.51
N ILE A 550 4.36 -8.63 -7.80
CA ILE A 550 3.76 -9.87 -7.28
C ILE A 550 2.33 -10.03 -7.78
N GLU A 551 1.77 -11.24 -7.70
CA GLU A 551 0.42 -11.53 -8.12
C GLU A 551 -0.43 -12.02 -6.95
N PHE A 552 -1.67 -11.52 -6.88
CA PHE A 552 -2.58 -11.82 -5.78
C PHE A 552 -3.65 -12.81 -6.21
N THR A 553 -4.08 -13.64 -5.28
CA THR A 553 -5.32 -14.41 -5.44
C THR A 553 -6.55 -13.50 -5.46
N LYS A 554 -7.72 -14.07 -5.72
CA LYS A 554 -8.98 -13.40 -5.37
C LYS A 554 -8.98 -13.05 -3.87
N PRO A 555 -9.56 -11.89 -3.51
CA PRO A 555 -9.53 -11.41 -2.14
C PRO A 555 -10.32 -12.36 -1.23
N PHE A 556 -9.76 -12.67 -0.05
CA PHE A 556 -10.45 -13.46 0.97
C PHE A 556 -11.21 -12.58 1.98
N LYS A 557 -10.85 -11.29 2.07
CA LYS A 557 -11.51 -10.32 2.94
C LYS A 557 -11.55 -8.95 2.28
N TYR A 558 -12.74 -8.36 2.19
CA TYR A 558 -12.93 -6.97 1.78
C TYR A 558 -12.81 -6.05 3.00
N GLN A 559 -12.11 -4.93 2.83
CA GLN A 559 -11.79 -4.03 3.94
C GLN A 559 -11.67 -2.57 3.48
N GLY A 560 -11.56 -1.65 4.42
CA GLY A 560 -11.28 -0.25 4.12
C GLY A 560 -10.55 0.42 5.28
N ILE A 561 -10.03 1.60 5.03
CA ILE A 561 -9.37 2.40 6.05
C ILE A 561 -10.46 3.05 6.91
N THR A 562 -10.29 2.95 8.22
CA THR A 562 -11.13 3.64 9.22
C THR A 562 -10.26 4.30 10.29
N ILE A 563 -10.90 5.03 11.18
CA ILE A 563 -10.24 5.82 12.21
C ILE A 563 -10.68 5.29 13.57
N LEU A 564 -9.73 4.91 14.42
CA LEU A 564 -9.99 4.54 15.80
C LEU A 564 -9.78 5.77 16.70
N VAL A 565 -10.75 6.05 17.54
CA VAL A 565 -10.69 7.13 18.53
C VAL A 565 -11.07 6.63 19.91
N ARG A 566 -10.58 7.31 20.93
CA ARG A 566 -11.07 7.11 22.29
C ARG A 566 -12.43 7.78 22.46
N LYS A 567 -13.36 7.07 23.08
CA LYS A 567 -14.69 7.57 23.43
C LYS A 567 -14.59 8.53 24.62
N ASP A 568 -14.97 9.79 24.40
CA ASP A 568 -15.08 10.77 25.48
C ASP A 568 -16.34 10.50 26.32
N THR A 569 -16.18 9.95 27.52
CA THR A 569 -17.28 9.87 28.50
C THR A 569 -17.37 11.19 29.26
N SER A 570 -18.45 11.96 29.08
CA SER A 570 -18.69 13.15 29.88
C SER A 570 -18.96 12.75 31.33
N LYS A 571 -18.10 13.22 32.25
CA LYS A 571 -18.34 13.11 33.69
C LYS A 571 -19.27 14.26 34.09
N SER A 572 -20.46 13.93 34.55
CA SER A 572 -21.43 14.91 35.02
C SER A 572 -20.97 15.58 36.33
N SER A 573 -21.20 16.88 36.45
CA SER A 573 -20.84 17.65 37.64
C SER A 573 -21.92 17.54 38.72
N LEU A 574 -21.54 17.47 39.99
CA LEU A 574 -22.46 17.43 41.14
C LEU A 574 -23.35 18.69 41.27
N ALA A 575 -22.97 19.80 40.62
CA ALA A 575 -23.67 21.08 40.65
C ALA A 575 -24.60 21.31 39.44
N SER A 576 -24.81 20.30 38.59
CA SER A 576 -25.60 20.44 37.35
C SER A 576 -27.04 20.92 37.59
N PHE A 577 -27.63 20.72 38.77
CA PHE A 577 -28.98 21.23 39.10
C PHE A 577 -29.04 22.75 39.35
N LEU A 578 -27.92 23.39 39.72
CA LEU A 578 -27.86 24.85 39.91
C LEU A 578 -27.56 25.62 38.63
N GLN A 579 -27.02 24.93 37.61
CA GLN A 579 -26.59 25.48 36.32
C GLN A 579 -27.68 26.18 35.48
N PRO A 580 -28.98 25.82 35.54
CA PRO A 580 -30.02 26.48 34.74
C PRO A 580 -30.22 27.98 35.04
N PHE A 581 -29.79 28.43 36.23
CA PHE A 581 -29.83 29.83 36.64
C PHE A 581 -28.45 30.32 37.08
N GLN A 582 -28.08 31.54 36.69
CA GLN A 582 -26.86 32.17 37.20
C GLN A 582 -26.98 32.39 38.72
N GLY A 583 -25.87 32.26 39.45
CA GLY A 583 -25.86 32.45 40.92
C GLY A 583 -26.42 33.81 41.37
N ARG A 584 -26.26 34.86 40.55
CA ARG A 584 -26.85 36.19 40.80
C ARG A 584 -28.39 36.15 40.83
N LEU A 585 -29.00 35.37 39.93
CA LEU A 585 -30.46 35.24 39.87
C LEU A 585 -30.99 34.49 41.08
N TRP A 586 -30.31 33.44 41.54
CA TRP A 586 -30.67 32.73 42.78
C TRP A 586 -30.71 33.66 44.00
N VAL A 587 -29.69 34.51 44.15
CA VAL A 587 -29.64 35.50 45.23
C VAL A 587 -30.78 36.51 45.10
N MET A 588 -31.06 37.01 43.88
CA MET A 588 -32.17 37.94 43.63
C MET A 588 -33.54 37.32 43.93
N VAL A 589 -33.75 36.04 43.61
CA VAL A 589 -34.99 35.32 43.94
C VAL A 589 -35.16 35.25 45.45
N VAL A 590 -34.14 34.80 46.20
CA VAL A 590 -34.19 34.75 47.67
C VAL A 590 -34.46 36.13 48.26
N LEU A 591 -33.79 37.18 47.77
CA LEU A 591 -34.01 38.55 48.21
C LEU A 591 -35.43 39.02 47.93
N SER A 592 -35.97 38.73 46.74
CA SER A 592 -37.34 39.11 46.34
C SER A 592 -38.40 38.50 47.25
N VAL A 593 -38.22 37.25 47.69
CA VAL A 593 -39.13 36.58 48.63
C VAL A 593 -39.24 37.37 49.94
N HIS A 594 -38.10 37.77 50.51
CA HIS A 594 -38.07 38.51 51.77
C HIS A 594 -38.67 39.91 51.63
N VAL A 595 -38.40 40.61 50.52
CA VAL A 595 -38.98 41.92 50.23
C VAL A 595 -40.51 41.82 50.12
N VAL A 596 -41.02 40.84 49.37
CA VAL A 596 -42.47 40.65 49.20
C VAL A 596 -43.13 40.25 50.52
N ALA A 597 -42.48 39.43 51.35
CA ALA A 597 -43.00 39.07 52.67
C ALA A 597 -43.14 40.28 53.60
N VAL A 598 -42.13 41.15 53.63
CA VAL A 598 -42.19 42.40 54.41
C VAL A 598 -43.27 43.33 53.88
N VAL A 599 -43.40 43.49 52.56
CA VAL A 599 -44.43 44.34 51.96
C VAL A 599 -45.83 43.78 52.24
N LEU A 600 -46.03 42.47 52.14
CA LEU A 600 -47.31 41.82 52.52
C LEU A 600 -47.63 42.06 53.99
N TYR A 601 -46.64 41.92 54.89
CA TYR A 601 -46.80 42.23 56.31
C TYR A 601 -47.20 43.70 56.56
N LEU A 602 -46.53 44.65 55.92
CA LEU A 602 -46.82 46.08 56.06
C LEU A 602 -48.20 46.43 55.48
N LEU A 603 -48.55 45.93 54.29
CA LEU A 603 -49.84 46.17 53.66
C LEU A 603 -50.99 45.61 54.50
N ASP A 604 -50.83 44.42 55.08
CA ASP A 604 -51.88 43.84 55.94
C ASP A 604 -51.96 44.55 57.31
N ARG A 605 -50.84 45.06 57.83
CA ARG A 605 -50.79 45.83 59.09
C ARG A 605 -51.39 47.24 58.97
N PHE A 606 -51.15 47.93 57.85
CA PHE A 606 -51.57 49.32 57.63
C PHE A 606 -52.88 49.48 56.86
N SER A 607 -53.45 48.42 56.28
CA SER A 607 -54.73 48.51 55.57
C SER A 607 -55.89 48.80 56.53
N PRO A 608 -56.61 49.94 56.37
CA PRO A 608 -57.73 50.31 57.26
C PRO A 608 -58.90 49.32 57.18
N PHE A 609 -59.07 48.62 56.05
CA PHE A 609 -60.14 47.63 55.85
C PHE A 609 -59.88 46.27 56.51
N GLY A 610 -58.64 45.96 56.94
CA GLY A 610 -58.34 44.76 57.72
C GLY A 610 -58.94 44.78 59.13
N ARG A 611 -59.05 45.97 59.74
CA ARG A 611 -59.63 46.19 61.08
C ARG A 611 -61.16 46.29 61.10
N PHE A 612 -61.82 46.56 59.97
CA PHE A 612 -63.25 46.89 59.92
C PHE A 612 -64.22 45.72 60.18
N ARG A 613 -63.74 44.48 60.30
CA ARG A 613 -64.60 43.34 60.69
C ARG A 613 -64.72 43.13 62.20
N PHE A 614 -63.91 43.80 63.03
CA PHE A 614 -64.05 43.71 64.48
C PHE A 614 -65.20 44.57 65.04
N SER A 615 -65.63 45.63 64.35
CA SER A 615 -66.77 46.45 64.81
C SER A 615 -68.15 45.90 64.43
N LEU A 616 -68.22 44.89 63.55
CA LEU A 616 -69.50 44.29 63.12
C LEU A 616 -69.87 43.02 63.91
N GLN A 617 -68.89 42.26 64.39
CA GLN A 617 -69.14 41.08 65.24
C GLN A 617 -69.54 41.47 66.68
N GLN A 618 -69.19 42.68 67.15
CA GLN A 618 -69.55 43.17 68.49
C GLN A 618 -70.98 43.73 68.58
N ARG A 619 -71.80 43.65 67.51
CA ARG A 619 -73.18 44.17 67.50
C ARG A 619 -74.26 43.10 67.62
N THR A 620 -73.91 41.82 67.60
CA THR A 620 -74.82 40.69 67.82
C THR A 620 -74.24 39.80 68.91
N ASP A 621 -74.49 40.18 70.16
CA ASP A 621 -74.77 39.28 71.30
C ASP A 621 -74.83 40.12 72.59
N ARG A 622 -76.02 40.69 72.84
CA ARG A 622 -76.44 41.16 74.16
C ARG A 622 -77.29 40.05 74.78
N GLY A 623 -76.71 39.26 75.68
CA GLY A 623 -77.41 38.27 76.49
C GLY A 623 -76.49 37.64 77.55
N ASN A 624 -76.88 37.77 78.82
CA ASN A 624 -76.10 37.49 80.05
C ASN A 624 -75.55 36.05 80.19
N GLY A 625 -74.28 35.89 80.58
CA GLY A 625 -73.63 34.64 81.04
C GLY A 625 -72.10 34.78 81.16
N PRO A 626 -71.39 34.10 82.07
CA PRO A 626 -70.08 34.55 82.55
C PRO A 626 -68.98 34.37 81.49
N ALA A 627 -68.17 35.42 81.34
CA ALA A 627 -67.03 35.48 80.45
C ALA A 627 -65.89 34.55 80.93
N ILE A 628 -65.59 33.54 80.14
CA ILE A 628 -64.23 32.99 80.07
C ILE A 628 -63.53 33.81 78.97
N GLU A 629 -62.62 34.70 79.37
CA GLU A 629 -61.73 35.40 78.44
C GLU A 629 -60.81 34.38 77.75
N VAL A 630 -61.18 33.97 76.53
CA VAL A 630 -60.24 33.32 75.61
C VAL A 630 -59.65 34.42 74.73
N ASN A 631 -58.42 34.82 75.04
CA ASN A 631 -57.59 35.68 74.19
C ASN A 631 -57.53 35.09 72.78
N THR A 632 -58.23 35.70 71.82
CA THR A 632 -58.17 35.35 70.40
C THR A 632 -57.38 36.44 69.66
N GLU A 633 -56.06 36.43 69.83
CA GLU A 633 -55.10 37.13 68.96
C GLU A 633 -54.60 36.23 67.80
N GLU A 634 -55.36 35.21 67.39
CA GLU A 634 -54.86 34.22 66.43
C GLU A 634 -54.95 34.59 64.95
N ASP A 635 -55.59 35.70 64.56
CA ASP A 635 -55.92 35.96 63.13
C ASP A 635 -55.19 37.13 62.44
N ALA A 636 -54.07 37.64 62.99
CA ALA A 636 -53.22 38.62 62.29
C ALA A 636 -52.04 37.94 61.56
N LEU A 637 -51.70 38.43 60.35
CA LEU A 637 -50.49 38.02 59.63
C LEU A 637 -49.25 38.54 60.37
N ASN A 638 -48.58 37.66 61.12
CA ASN A 638 -47.26 37.90 61.69
C ASN A 638 -46.20 37.85 60.58
N LEU A 639 -45.05 38.53 60.79
CA LEU A 639 -43.95 38.54 59.80
C LEU A 639 -43.49 37.11 59.43
N SER A 640 -43.44 36.19 60.40
CA SER A 640 -43.13 34.78 60.15
C SER A 640 -44.18 34.08 59.30
N ARG A 641 -45.48 34.33 59.53
CA ARG A 641 -46.59 33.79 58.73
C ARG A 641 -46.58 34.33 57.30
N ALA A 642 -46.24 35.61 57.11
CA ALA A 642 -46.07 36.21 55.79
C ALA A 642 -44.86 35.64 55.04
N LEU A 643 -43.73 35.39 55.72
CA LEU A 643 -42.57 34.72 55.14
C LEU A 643 -42.90 33.28 54.71
N TRP A 644 -43.52 32.48 55.59
CA TRP A 644 -43.97 31.13 55.26
C TRP A 644 -44.96 31.11 54.09
N PHE A 645 -45.89 32.07 54.04
CA PHE A 645 -46.81 32.24 52.92
C PHE A 645 -46.08 32.50 51.58
N THR A 646 -45.10 33.43 51.56
CA THR A 646 -44.34 33.73 50.33
C THR A 646 -43.43 32.59 49.88
N TRP A 647 -42.78 31.89 50.82
CA TRP A 647 -41.98 30.70 50.53
C TRP A 647 -42.84 29.53 50.05
N GLY A 648 -44.03 29.33 50.65
CA GLY A 648 -44.99 28.31 50.25
C GLY A 648 -45.43 28.46 48.80
N ILE A 649 -45.76 29.69 48.39
CA ILE A 649 -46.12 29.98 46.98
C ILE A 649 -44.95 29.71 46.02
N LEU A 650 -43.72 30.12 46.36
CA LEU A 650 -42.56 29.91 45.49
C LEU A 650 -42.23 28.42 45.30
N LEU A 651 -42.30 27.64 46.38
CA LEU A 651 -41.96 26.22 46.39
C LEU A 651 -43.14 25.33 45.96
N ASN A 652 -44.27 25.90 45.56
CA ASN A 652 -45.52 25.18 45.31
C ASN A 652 -45.91 24.26 46.49
N SER A 653 -45.59 24.69 47.72
CA SER A 653 -45.90 23.96 48.95
C SER A 653 -47.21 24.49 49.54
N GLY A 654 -48.14 23.58 49.85
CA GLY A 654 -49.45 23.92 50.45
C GLY A 654 -49.40 24.34 51.92
N ILE A 655 -48.21 24.57 52.49
CA ILE A 655 -48.00 24.94 53.88
C ILE A 655 -48.15 26.46 54.01
N GLY A 656 -49.35 26.93 54.36
CA GLY A 656 -49.64 28.34 54.60
C GLY A 656 -50.50 28.54 55.83
N GLU A 657 -49.89 28.84 56.98
CA GLU A 657 -50.58 29.13 58.25
C GLU A 657 -51.14 30.58 58.34
N GLY A 658 -51.47 31.19 57.19
CA GLY A 658 -52.03 32.53 57.13
C GLY A 658 -52.21 33.03 55.70
N THR A 659 -53.42 33.51 55.38
CA THR A 659 -53.72 34.10 54.06
C THR A 659 -53.95 35.61 54.20
N PRO A 660 -53.56 36.42 53.19
CA PRO A 660 -53.75 37.87 53.24
C PRO A 660 -55.23 38.27 53.31
N ARG A 661 -55.56 39.10 54.30
CA ARG A 661 -56.93 39.56 54.55
C ARG A 661 -57.28 40.79 53.72
N SER A 662 -56.34 41.74 53.61
CA SER A 662 -56.55 42.98 52.85
C SER A 662 -56.62 42.73 51.34
N PHE A 663 -57.49 43.49 50.65
CA PHE A 663 -57.65 43.39 49.19
C PHE A 663 -56.34 43.69 48.46
N SER A 664 -55.59 44.71 48.92
CA SER A 664 -54.27 45.05 48.41
C SER A 664 -53.25 43.92 48.56
N ALA A 665 -53.22 43.22 49.70
CA ALA A 665 -52.33 42.09 49.91
C ALA A 665 -52.74 40.85 49.09
N ARG A 666 -54.04 40.64 48.84
CA ARG A 666 -54.52 39.57 47.93
C ARG A 666 -54.10 39.80 46.49
N VAL A 667 -54.21 41.04 46.00
CA VAL A 667 -53.73 41.40 44.65
C VAL A 667 -52.23 41.21 44.55
N LEU A 668 -51.46 41.67 45.55
CA LEU A 668 -50.01 41.44 45.59
C LEU A 668 -49.66 39.94 45.65
N GLY A 669 -50.41 39.15 46.42
CA GLY A 669 -50.28 37.70 46.49
C GLY A 669 -50.59 36.99 45.17
N MET A 670 -51.60 37.44 44.41
CA MET A 670 -51.90 36.94 43.07
C MET A 670 -50.78 37.23 42.07
N VAL A 671 -50.24 38.46 42.09
CA VAL A 671 -49.10 38.84 41.24
C VAL A 671 -47.84 38.05 41.61
N TRP A 672 -47.57 37.87 42.91
CA TRP A 672 -46.48 37.05 43.40
C TRP A 672 -46.61 35.59 42.95
N ALA A 673 -47.81 35.02 43.03
CA ALA A 673 -48.07 33.66 42.53
C ALA A 673 -47.82 33.53 41.02
N GLY A 674 -48.23 34.55 40.23
CA GLY A 674 -47.90 34.62 38.80
C GLY A 674 -46.39 34.65 38.54
N PHE A 675 -45.66 35.49 39.28
CA PHE A 675 -44.19 35.57 39.18
C PHE A 675 -43.52 34.24 39.58
N ALA A 676 -43.94 33.61 40.67
CA ALA A 676 -43.43 32.32 41.13
C ALA A 676 -43.63 31.22 40.07
N MET A 677 -44.82 31.13 39.47
CA MET A 677 -45.10 30.18 38.39
C MET A 677 -44.21 30.42 37.16
N ILE A 678 -44.00 31.68 36.77
CA ILE A 678 -43.08 32.03 35.66
C ILE A 678 -41.65 31.59 35.98
N MET A 679 -41.19 31.80 37.22
CA MET A 679 -39.84 31.42 37.64
C MET A 679 -39.64 29.89 37.63
N VAL A 680 -40.59 29.13 38.16
CA VAL A 680 -40.54 27.65 38.12
C VAL A 680 -40.60 27.14 36.68
N ALA A 681 -41.50 27.67 35.86
CA ALA A 681 -41.59 27.32 34.44
C ALA A 681 -40.27 27.59 33.70
N SER A 682 -39.64 28.75 33.94
CA SER A 682 -38.36 29.12 33.34
C SER A 682 -37.22 28.20 33.78
N TYR A 683 -37.19 27.80 35.06
CA TYR A 683 -36.22 26.82 35.55
C TYR A 683 -36.36 25.48 34.82
N THR A 684 -37.59 24.98 34.72
CA THR A 684 -37.87 23.70 34.04
C THR A 684 -37.57 23.74 32.54
N ALA A 685 -37.84 24.88 31.88
CA ALA A 685 -37.54 25.08 30.47
C ALA A 685 -36.03 25.13 30.21
N ASN A 686 -35.26 25.86 31.03
CA ASN A 686 -33.81 25.95 30.90
C ASN A 686 -33.12 24.62 31.21
N LEU A 687 -33.60 23.88 32.21
CA LEU A 687 -33.10 22.54 32.51
C LEU A 687 -33.33 21.59 31.33
N ALA A 688 -34.53 21.60 30.74
CA ALA A 688 -34.83 20.79 29.57
C ALA A 688 -33.96 21.16 28.36
N ALA A 689 -33.77 22.47 28.10
CA ALA A 689 -32.90 22.94 27.02
C ALA A 689 -31.44 22.51 27.22
N PHE A 690 -30.93 22.56 28.46
CA PHE A 690 -29.57 22.15 28.77
C PHE A 690 -29.33 20.66 28.50
N LEU A 691 -30.26 19.79 28.91
CA LEU A 691 -30.15 18.34 28.68
C LEU A 691 -30.16 17.96 27.20
N VAL A 692 -30.80 18.78 26.35
CA VAL A 692 -30.80 18.58 24.89
C VAL A 692 -29.51 19.05 24.24
N LEU A 693 -28.89 20.10 24.79
CA LEU A 693 -27.67 20.72 24.25
C LEU A 693 -26.37 20.06 24.71
N ASP A 694 -26.36 19.39 25.86
CA ASP A 694 -25.19 18.66 26.37
C ASP A 694 -25.00 17.30 25.67
N ARG A 695 -25.00 17.33 24.33
CA ARG A 695 -24.60 16.17 23.53
C ARG A 695 -23.09 16.00 23.65
N PRO A 696 -22.58 14.77 23.85
CA PRO A 696 -21.15 14.53 23.76
C PRO A 696 -20.63 15.05 22.42
N LYS A 697 -19.41 15.61 22.41
CA LYS A 697 -18.76 16.06 21.17
C LYS A 697 -18.86 14.93 20.14
N ALA A 698 -19.38 15.24 18.95
CA ALA A 698 -19.47 14.24 17.90
C ALA A 698 -18.08 13.65 17.65
N SER A 699 -18.02 12.32 17.57
CA SER A 699 -16.85 11.62 17.04
C SER A 699 -16.52 12.18 15.65
N ILE A 700 -15.31 11.90 15.18
CA ILE A 700 -14.87 12.31 13.85
C ILE A 700 -15.88 11.81 12.82
N SER A 701 -16.35 12.71 11.94
CA SER A 701 -17.35 12.36 10.92
C SER A 701 -16.78 11.47 9.81
N GLY A 702 -15.46 11.55 9.59
CA GLY A 702 -14.70 10.73 8.66
C GLY A 702 -13.49 11.49 8.14
N ILE A 703 -12.96 11.04 6.99
CA ILE A 703 -11.75 11.61 6.37
C ILE A 703 -11.88 13.10 5.98
N ASN A 704 -13.11 13.58 5.75
CA ASN A 704 -13.38 14.96 5.38
C ASN A 704 -13.66 15.87 6.59
N ASP A 705 -13.45 15.40 7.82
CA ASP A 705 -13.56 16.25 9.01
C ASP A 705 -12.54 17.40 8.95
N ALA A 706 -13.00 18.62 9.23
CA ALA A 706 -12.16 19.81 9.25
C ALA A 706 -10.98 19.67 10.21
N ARG A 707 -11.14 18.94 11.32
CA ARG A 707 -10.09 18.68 12.32
C ARG A 707 -8.93 17.84 11.77
N LEU A 708 -9.20 16.97 10.80
CA LEU A 708 -8.18 16.15 10.13
C LEU A 708 -7.52 16.90 8.97
N ARG A 709 -8.33 17.60 8.17
CA ARG A 709 -7.86 18.37 7.00
C ARG A 709 -7.01 19.58 7.38
N ASN A 710 -7.34 20.23 8.49
CA ASN A 710 -6.59 21.34 9.05
C ASN A 710 -6.25 21.05 10.53
N PRO A 711 -5.17 20.29 10.79
CA PRO A 711 -4.82 19.88 12.15
C PRO A 711 -4.49 21.09 13.03
N GLN A 712 -5.11 21.17 14.20
CA GLN A 712 -4.60 21.98 15.31
C GLN A 712 -3.46 21.22 16.01
N GLU A 713 -2.49 21.90 16.61
CA GLU A 713 -1.32 21.25 17.23
C GLU A 713 -1.70 20.20 18.30
N GLU A 714 -2.83 20.38 18.98
CA GLU A 714 -3.38 19.45 19.97
C GLU A 714 -3.98 18.16 19.38
N PHE A 715 -4.36 18.18 18.09
CA PHE A 715 -5.02 17.04 17.44
C PHE A 715 -4.00 16.17 16.69
N ILE A 716 -3.52 15.13 17.38
CA ILE A 716 -2.47 14.25 16.89
C ILE A 716 -3.07 12.99 16.27
N TYR A 717 -2.84 12.79 14.98
CA TYR A 717 -3.16 11.55 14.29
C TYR A 717 -1.93 10.95 13.63
N ALA A 718 -1.92 9.63 13.51
CA ALA A 718 -0.81 8.87 12.98
C ALA A 718 -1.29 7.57 12.33
N THR A 719 -0.41 6.98 11.54
CA THR A 719 -0.52 5.62 11.01
C THR A 719 0.80 4.86 11.24
N VAL A 720 0.92 3.63 10.73
CA VAL A 720 2.16 2.85 10.79
C VAL A 720 3.01 3.11 9.55
N LYS A 721 4.30 3.35 9.74
CA LYS A 721 5.27 3.62 8.67
C LYS A 721 5.50 2.40 7.78
N GLY A 722 5.61 2.59 6.47
CA GLY A 722 5.87 1.49 5.52
C GLY A 722 4.69 0.53 5.34
N SER A 723 3.50 0.96 5.77
CA SER A 723 2.25 0.23 5.60
C SER A 723 1.55 0.55 4.28
N SER A 724 0.51 -0.22 3.95
CA SER A 724 -0.39 0.10 2.83
C SER A 724 -1.13 1.43 3.02
N VAL A 725 -1.46 1.79 4.26
CA VAL A 725 -2.10 3.07 4.61
C VAL A 725 -1.16 4.24 4.39
N ASP A 726 0.10 4.11 4.82
CA ASP A 726 1.14 5.12 4.57
C ASP A 726 1.35 5.35 3.06
N MET A 727 1.47 4.25 2.29
CA MET A 727 1.54 4.32 0.82
C MET A 727 0.30 4.96 0.18
N TYR A 728 -0.89 4.67 0.70
CA TYR A 728 -2.15 5.26 0.21
C TYR A 728 -2.15 6.79 0.32
N PHE A 729 -1.77 7.32 1.49
CA PHE A 729 -1.68 8.77 1.68
C PHE A 729 -0.53 9.41 0.91
N LYS A 730 0.58 8.69 0.71
CA LYS A 730 1.70 9.15 -0.12
C LYS A 730 1.30 9.29 -1.60
N ARG A 731 0.42 8.41 -2.09
CA ARG A 731 -0.08 8.43 -3.48
C ARG A 731 -1.14 9.52 -3.70
N GLN A 732 -2.04 9.74 -2.74
CA GLN A 732 -3.17 10.64 -2.93
C GLN A 732 -2.76 12.10 -2.79
N VAL A 733 -2.70 12.83 -3.91
CA VAL A 733 -2.28 14.25 -3.95
C VAL A 733 -3.19 15.15 -3.10
N GLU A 734 -4.50 14.87 -3.05
CA GLU A 734 -5.49 15.63 -2.28
C GLU A 734 -5.31 15.54 -0.76
N LEU A 735 -4.63 14.48 -0.27
CA LEU A 735 -4.38 14.23 1.15
C LEU A 735 -2.92 14.50 1.53
N SER A 736 -2.14 15.13 0.64
CA SER A 736 -0.72 15.41 0.85
C SER A 736 -0.42 16.26 2.09
N THR A 737 -1.32 17.18 2.47
CA THR A 737 -1.20 17.98 3.70
C THR A 737 -1.32 17.12 4.95
N MET A 738 -2.24 16.15 4.94
CA MET A 738 -2.38 15.17 6.02
C MET A 738 -1.14 14.26 6.08
N TYR A 739 -0.65 13.79 4.93
CA TYR A 739 0.56 12.97 4.84
C TYR A 739 1.77 13.65 5.48
N ARG A 740 2.03 14.94 5.17
CA ARG A 740 3.14 15.70 5.76
C ARG A 740 3.03 15.83 7.28
N THR A 741 1.81 15.96 7.81
CA THR A 741 1.58 16.08 9.25
C THR A 741 1.84 14.76 9.96
N MET A 742 1.36 13.65 9.39
CA MET A 742 1.50 12.32 9.98
C MET A 742 2.90 11.73 9.82
N GLU A 743 3.65 12.07 8.76
CA GLU A 743 4.97 11.48 8.46
C GLU A 743 5.95 11.57 9.63
N SER A 744 5.91 12.67 10.39
CA SER A 744 6.75 12.86 11.59
C SER A 744 6.25 12.13 12.84
N LYS A 745 5.00 11.70 12.87
CA LYS A 745 4.31 11.12 14.05
C LYS A 745 3.91 9.66 13.84
N ASN A 746 4.29 9.05 12.73
CA ASN A 746 3.97 7.65 12.41
C ASN A 746 4.71 6.67 13.33
N TYR A 747 4.02 5.59 13.69
CA TYR A 747 4.53 4.52 14.54
C TYR A 747 5.16 3.40 13.69
N LEU A 748 5.95 2.52 14.32
CA LEU A 748 6.51 1.34 13.64
C LEU A 748 5.59 0.12 13.71
N THR A 749 4.80 0.00 14.78
CA THR A 749 3.84 -1.10 14.99
C THR A 749 2.45 -0.54 15.27
N ALA A 750 1.41 -1.33 14.98
CA ALA A 750 0.03 -0.93 15.28
C ALA A 750 -0.23 -0.98 16.80
N GLU A 751 0.39 -1.92 17.51
CA GLU A 751 0.26 -2.10 18.96
C GLU A 751 0.69 -0.85 19.75
N ASP A 752 1.81 -0.24 19.35
CA ASP A 752 2.32 0.97 20.00
C ASP A 752 1.34 2.14 19.84
N ALA A 753 0.80 2.31 18.63
CA ALA A 753 -0.17 3.37 18.33
C ALA A 753 -1.48 3.20 19.12
N ILE A 754 -2.00 1.97 19.22
CA ILE A 754 -3.21 1.66 20.00
C ILE A 754 -2.97 1.87 21.49
N ALA A 755 -1.79 1.51 22.01
CA ALA A 755 -1.43 1.76 23.40
C ALA A 755 -1.39 3.27 23.71
N ASP A 756 -0.84 4.08 22.82
CA ASP A 756 -0.84 5.54 22.98
C ASP A 756 -2.21 6.19 22.82
N LEU A 757 -3.08 5.64 21.97
CA LEU A 757 -4.48 6.03 21.87
C LEU A 757 -5.23 5.78 23.20
N ARG A 758 -5.00 4.62 23.84
CA ARG A 758 -5.57 4.31 25.17
C ARG A 758 -5.06 5.28 26.24
N ARG A 759 -3.77 5.64 26.21
CA ARG A 759 -3.16 6.61 27.13
C ARG A 759 -3.68 8.05 26.91
N GLY A 760 -4.14 8.38 25.71
CA GLY A 760 -4.57 9.72 25.32
C GLY A 760 -3.45 10.59 24.77
N ASN A 761 -2.29 10.00 24.43
CA ASN A 761 -1.18 10.69 23.75
C ASN A 761 -1.47 10.87 22.25
N LEU A 762 -2.21 9.92 21.68
CA LEU A 762 -2.72 9.95 20.31
C LEU A 762 -4.22 10.22 20.36
N THR A 763 -4.75 11.13 19.53
CA THR A 763 -6.19 11.42 19.50
C THR A 763 -6.94 10.56 18.49
N ALA A 764 -6.30 10.21 17.37
CA ALA A 764 -6.88 9.37 16.33
C ALA A 764 -5.83 8.47 15.68
N PHE A 765 -6.15 7.20 15.50
CA PHE A 765 -5.31 6.23 14.79
C PHE A 765 -5.98 5.80 13.49
N ILE A 766 -5.26 5.90 12.37
CA ILE A 766 -5.79 5.56 11.04
C ILE A 766 -5.20 4.23 10.59
N TRP A 767 -6.05 3.23 10.38
CA TRP A 767 -5.63 1.87 10.04
C TRP A 767 -6.72 1.08 9.31
N ASP A 768 -6.41 -0.15 8.93
CA ASP A 768 -7.34 -1.08 8.30
C ASP A 768 -8.50 -1.46 9.24
N SER A 769 -9.72 -1.53 8.70
CA SER A 769 -10.94 -1.70 9.50
C SER A 769 -11.02 -2.99 10.32
N PRO A 770 -10.66 -4.18 9.81
CA PRO A 770 -10.84 -5.42 10.57
C PRO A 770 -9.98 -5.43 11.85
N ARG A 771 -8.80 -4.79 11.81
CA ARG A 771 -7.94 -4.62 12.98
C ARG A 771 -8.57 -3.72 14.02
N LEU A 772 -9.12 -2.58 13.59
CA LEU A 772 -9.71 -1.58 14.48
C LEU A 772 -11.07 -2.00 15.04
N GLU A 773 -11.87 -2.70 14.24
CA GLU A 773 -13.13 -3.32 14.68
C GLU A 773 -12.89 -4.37 15.77
N TYR A 774 -11.85 -5.19 15.62
CA TYR A 774 -11.43 -6.14 16.66
C TYR A 774 -11.05 -5.43 17.97
N GLU A 775 -10.25 -4.35 17.91
CA GLU A 775 -9.85 -3.60 19.11
C GLU A 775 -11.05 -2.87 19.76
N ALA A 776 -11.96 -2.32 18.95
CA ALA A 776 -13.19 -1.70 19.45
C ALA A 776 -14.19 -2.71 20.05
N ALA A 777 -14.22 -3.95 19.54
CA ALA A 777 -15.02 -5.03 20.10
C ALA A 777 -14.45 -5.54 21.44
N GLN A 778 -13.14 -5.48 21.61
CA GLN A 778 -12.46 -5.90 22.84
C GLN A 778 -12.50 -4.82 23.94
N ASP A 779 -12.32 -3.56 23.56
CA ASP A 779 -12.28 -2.41 24.48
C ASP A 779 -13.40 -1.40 24.19
N CYS A 780 -14.40 -1.34 25.09
CA CYS A 780 -15.55 -0.44 24.95
C CYS A 780 -15.22 1.07 25.07
N ASP A 781 -14.00 1.42 25.46
CA ASP A 781 -13.50 2.80 25.53
C ASP A 781 -13.02 3.31 24.16
N LEU A 782 -12.84 2.41 23.19
CA LEU A 782 -12.40 2.72 21.83
C LEU A 782 -13.59 2.55 20.88
N VAL A 783 -13.70 3.45 19.91
CA VAL A 783 -14.75 3.39 18.89
C VAL A 783 -14.17 3.72 17.53
N THR A 784 -14.64 3.02 16.50
CA THR A 784 -14.35 3.37 15.11
C THR A 784 -15.21 4.57 14.70
N ALA A 785 -14.63 5.51 13.95
CA ALA A 785 -15.24 6.79 13.60
C ALA A 785 -15.23 7.02 12.07
N GLY A 786 -16.38 7.45 11.55
CA GLY A 786 -16.58 7.76 10.14
C GLY A 786 -16.84 6.55 9.24
N GLU A 787 -17.09 6.83 7.97
CA GLU A 787 -17.26 5.79 6.95
C GLU A 787 -15.90 5.23 6.48
N LEU A 788 -15.92 3.96 6.04
CA LEU A 788 -14.79 3.30 5.41
C LEU A 788 -14.39 4.04 4.13
N PHE A 789 -13.14 4.52 4.08
CA PHE A 789 -12.55 5.12 2.88
C PHE A 789 -11.35 4.29 2.40
N GLY A 790 -10.83 4.56 1.21
CA GLY A 790 -9.71 3.79 0.67
C GLY A 790 -10.01 2.28 0.62
N ARG A 791 -11.21 1.90 0.13
CA ARG A 791 -11.64 0.51 0.05
C ARG A 791 -10.60 -0.34 -0.67
N SER A 792 -10.20 -1.43 -0.03
CA SER A 792 -9.22 -2.37 -0.54
C SER A 792 -9.57 -3.76 -0.05
N SER A 793 -8.66 -4.71 -0.21
CA SER A 793 -8.92 -6.08 0.18
C SER A 793 -7.62 -6.78 0.53
N TYR A 794 -7.73 -7.84 1.34
CA TYR A 794 -6.63 -8.75 1.60
C TYR A 794 -6.66 -9.91 0.62
N GLY A 795 -5.47 -10.25 0.12
CA GLY A 795 -5.26 -11.37 -0.79
C GLY A 795 -4.03 -12.16 -0.37
N ILE A 796 -4.01 -13.43 -0.74
CA ILE A 796 -2.80 -14.24 -0.67
C ILE A 796 -1.91 -13.81 -1.82
N ALA A 797 -0.63 -13.56 -1.55
CA ALA A 797 0.31 -13.17 -2.58
C ALA A 797 1.23 -14.33 -2.95
N LEU A 798 1.48 -14.43 -4.26
CA LEU A 798 2.43 -15.35 -4.87
C LEU A 798 3.30 -14.56 -5.85
N ARG A 799 4.38 -15.19 -6.32
CA ARG A 799 5.14 -14.64 -7.44
C ARG A 799 4.27 -14.57 -8.69
N LYS A 800 4.60 -13.66 -9.61
CA LYS A 800 3.89 -13.53 -10.88
C LYS A 800 3.86 -14.84 -11.66
N LYS A 801 2.72 -15.12 -12.31
CA LYS A 801 2.49 -16.29 -13.15
C LYS A 801 2.78 -17.62 -12.42
N ASP A 802 2.55 -17.67 -11.10
CA ASP A 802 2.62 -18.93 -10.33
C ASP A 802 1.42 -19.84 -10.64
N ALA A 803 1.67 -21.14 -10.77
CA ALA A 803 0.65 -22.14 -11.09
C ALA A 803 -0.40 -22.30 -9.97
N TRP A 804 -0.04 -21.96 -8.73
CA TRP A 804 -0.94 -22.08 -7.57
C TRP A 804 -2.04 -21.01 -7.52
N ILE A 805 -1.91 -19.91 -8.25
CA ILE A 805 -2.82 -18.75 -8.15
C ILE A 805 -4.25 -19.10 -8.53
N SER A 806 -4.45 -19.83 -9.63
CA SER A 806 -5.78 -20.22 -10.10
C SER A 806 -6.46 -21.21 -9.15
N PRO A 807 -5.82 -22.35 -8.75
CA PRO A 807 -6.38 -23.26 -7.75
C PRO A 807 -6.71 -22.58 -6.41
N LEU A 808 -5.82 -21.72 -5.89
CA LEU A 808 -6.06 -20.99 -4.64
C LEU A 808 -7.24 -20.02 -4.75
N SER A 809 -7.30 -19.28 -5.86
CA SER A 809 -8.40 -18.35 -6.12
C SER A 809 -9.75 -19.07 -6.19
N HIS A 810 -9.81 -20.23 -6.84
CA HIS A 810 -11.03 -21.05 -6.87
C HIS A 810 -11.40 -21.60 -5.48
N ALA A 811 -10.42 -22.02 -4.68
CA ALA A 811 -10.65 -22.47 -3.32
C ALA A 811 -11.21 -21.34 -2.42
N ILE A 812 -10.65 -20.13 -2.50
CA ILE A 812 -11.13 -18.95 -1.74
C ILE A 812 -12.57 -18.60 -2.12
N LEU A 813 -12.89 -18.60 -3.42
CA LEU A 813 -14.27 -18.36 -3.87
C LEU A 813 -15.24 -19.42 -3.33
N SER A 814 -14.84 -20.69 -3.36
CA SER A 814 -15.64 -21.77 -2.76
C SER A 814 -15.85 -21.58 -1.25
N PHE A 815 -14.85 -21.04 -0.53
CA PHE A 815 -14.99 -20.75 0.89
C PHE A 815 -15.92 -19.58 1.20
N HIS A 816 -15.97 -18.57 0.32
CA HIS A 816 -17.00 -17.53 0.39
C HIS A 816 -18.40 -18.10 0.16
N GLU A 817 -18.59 -18.92 -0.88
CA GLU A 817 -19.88 -19.55 -1.19
C GLU A 817 -20.40 -20.46 -0.07
N LYS A 818 -19.49 -21.18 0.61
CA LYS A 818 -19.83 -22.05 1.75
C LYS A 818 -20.09 -21.29 3.05
N GLY A 819 -19.84 -19.98 3.11
CA GLY A 819 -19.92 -19.18 4.34
C GLY A 819 -18.77 -19.43 5.33
N PHE A 820 -17.69 -20.12 4.92
CA PHE A 820 -16.55 -20.37 5.81
C PHE A 820 -15.83 -19.08 6.22
N MET A 821 -15.71 -18.11 5.30
CA MET A 821 -15.12 -16.80 5.63
C MET A 821 -15.93 -16.05 6.70
N GLU A 822 -17.26 -16.17 6.69
CA GLU A 822 -18.14 -15.56 7.70
C GLU A 822 -17.97 -16.24 9.07
N THR A 823 -17.77 -17.56 9.10
CA THR A 823 -17.49 -18.26 10.36
C THR A 823 -16.17 -17.78 11.00
N LEU A 824 -15.12 -17.60 10.20
CA LEU A 824 -13.84 -17.07 10.68
C LEU A 824 -13.96 -15.61 11.17
N ASP A 825 -14.77 -14.79 10.50
CA ASP A 825 -15.01 -13.40 10.91
C ASP A 825 -15.69 -13.32 12.29
N ASN A 826 -16.70 -14.15 12.52
CA ASN A 826 -17.40 -14.21 13.79
C ASN A 826 -16.52 -14.75 14.93
N GLU A 827 -15.65 -15.71 14.62
CA GLU A 827 -14.75 -16.33 15.60
C GLU A 827 -13.57 -15.43 16.00
N TRP A 828 -12.96 -14.73 15.05
CA TRP A 828 -11.71 -14.00 15.27
C TRP A 828 -11.88 -12.47 15.39
N ILE A 829 -12.81 -11.85 14.63
CA ILE A 829 -12.94 -10.39 14.55
C ILE A 829 -14.06 -9.88 15.46
N PHE A 830 -15.27 -10.45 15.32
CA PHE A 830 -16.46 -9.99 16.07
C PHE A 830 -16.65 -10.70 17.40
N SER A 831 -15.76 -11.62 17.76
CA SER A 831 -15.82 -12.34 19.02
C SER A 831 -15.72 -11.35 20.17
N LYS A 832 -16.87 -11.13 20.84
CA LYS A 832 -16.96 -10.23 21.99
C LYS A 832 -16.07 -10.81 23.08
N GLY A 833 -15.08 -10.02 23.53
CA GLY A 833 -14.29 -10.37 24.70
C GLY A 833 -15.20 -10.60 25.93
N THR A 834 -14.59 -10.98 27.06
CA THR A 834 -15.31 -11.18 28.34
C THR A 834 -16.10 -9.95 28.83
N LYS A 835 -15.86 -8.77 28.25
CA LYS A 835 -16.61 -7.54 28.50
C LYS A 835 -17.69 -7.36 27.43
N GLN A 836 -18.94 -7.54 27.82
CA GLN A 836 -20.07 -7.30 26.94
C GLN A 836 -20.27 -5.78 26.76
N CYS A 837 -19.70 -5.21 25.70
CA CYS A 837 -19.98 -3.82 25.34
C CYS A 837 -21.47 -3.69 25.01
N SER A 838 -22.19 -2.85 25.75
CA SER A 838 -23.59 -2.58 25.49
C SER A 838 -23.70 -1.67 24.26
N ASP A 839 -24.29 -2.18 23.17
CA ASP A 839 -24.68 -1.44 21.96
C ASP A 839 -25.85 -0.47 22.23
N GLN A 840 -25.81 0.24 23.37
CA GLN A 840 -26.73 1.33 23.65
C GLN A 840 -26.28 2.52 22.81
N SER A 841 -26.72 2.50 21.55
CA SER A 841 -26.90 3.68 20.72
C SER A 841 -27.44 4.80 21.59
N SER A 842 -26.70 5.92 21.57
CA SER A 842 -26.95 7.20 22.23
C SER A 842 -28.39 7.43 22.66
N SER A 843 -28.81 6.82 23.77
CA SER A 843 -29.99 7.27 24.48
C SER A 843 -29.64 8.66 25.00
N PRO A 844 -30.51 9.66 24.84
CA PRO A 844 -30.25 10.98 25.40
C PRO A 844 -29.86 10.80 26.85
N ALA A 845 -28.75 11.43 27.28
CA ALA A 845 -28.13 11.21 28.58
C ALA A 845 -29.21 11.14 29.67
N THR A 846 -29.55 9.91 30.09
CA THR A 846 -30.57 9.73 31.11
C THR A 846 -30.00 10.31 32.38
N LEU A 847 -30.79 11.13 33.08
CA LEU A 847 -30.39 11.71 34.35
C LEU A 847 -30.15 10.57 35.36
N GLY A 848 -28.91 10.13 35.46
CA GLY A 848 -28.50 9.11 36.41
C GLY A 848 -28.54 9.62 37.85
N VAL A 849 -28.49 8.68 38.81
CA VAL A 849 -28.42 9.00 40.24
C VAL A 849 -27.24 9.92 40.56
N HIS A 850 -26.11 9.76 39.85
CA HIS A 850 -24.94 10.64 39.99
C HIS A 850 -25.23 12.10 39.63
N ASN A 851 -26.05 12.37 38.61
CA ASN A 851 -26.37 13.73 38.17
C ASN A 851 -27.28 14.44 39.18
N MET A 852 -28.11 13.69 39.90
CA MET A 852 -29.00 14.20 40.96
C MET A 852 -28.40 14.07 42.38
N LEU A 853 -27.19 13.53 42.53
CA LEU A 853 -26.55 13.30 43.83
C LEU A 853 -26.40 14.58 44.64
N GLY A 854 -26.13 15.72 44.00
CA GLY A 854 -26.06 17.03 44.66
C GLY A 854 -27.37 17.44 45.35
N VAL A 855 -28.53 17.07 44.79
CA VAL A 855 -29.85 17.35 45.38
C VAL A 855 -30.05 16.49 46.63
N PHE A 856 -29.70 15.21 46.59
CA PHE A 856 -29.78 14.32 47.75
C PHE A 856 -28.87 14.76 48.90
N LEU A 857 -27.65 15.21 48.58
CA LEU A 857 -26.72 15.75 49.57
C LEU A 857 -27.27 17.04 50.23
N LEU A 858 -27.95 17.89 49.47
CA LEU A 858 -28.61 19.10 50.01
C LEU A 858 -29.72 18.72 51.00
N VAL A 859 -30.55 17.74 50.68
CA VAL A 859 -31.61 17.25 51.58
C VAL A 859 -31.01 16.67 52.86
N ALA A 860 -29.95 15.87 52.76
CA ALA A 860 -29.24 15.33 53.92
C ALA A 860 -28.68 16.44 54.81
N GLY A 861 -28.08 17.47 54.21
CA GLY A 861 -27.63 18.68 54.92
C GLY A 861 -28.77 19.42 55.61
N GLY A 862 -29.94 19.53 54.95
CA GLY A 862 -31.15 20.13 55.51
C GLY A 862 -31.69 19.38 56.74
N ILE A 863 -31.68 18.04 56.72
CA ILE A 863 -32.06 17.21 57.87
C ILE A 863 -31.12 17.45 59.06
N PHE A 864 -29.81 17.49 58.79
CA PHE A 864 -28.81 17.76 59.84
C PHE A 864 -28.98 19.16 60.44
N ALA A 865 -29.19 20.19 59.61
CA ALA A 865 -29.50 21.53 60.06
C ALA A 865 -30.81 21.59 60.87
N GLY A 866 -31.83 20.80 60.49
CA GLY A 866 -33.08 20.66 61.24
C GLY A 866 -32.86 20.09 62.65
N PHE A 867 -32.08 19.03 62.80
CA PHE A 867 -31.71 18.51 64.12
C PHE A 867 -30.94 19.53 64.96
N PHE A 868 -30.05 20.29 64.33
CA PHE A 868 -29.31 21.36 65.00
C PHE A 868 -30.23 22.50 65.48
N LEU A 869 -31.16 22.94 64.62
CA LEU A 869 -32.17 23.94 64.99
C LEU A 869 -33.10 23.44 66.10
N LEU A 870 -33.53 22.18 66.06
CA LEU A 870 -34.32 21.57 67.12
C LEU A 870 -33.57 21.58 68.46
N ALA A 871 -32.27 21.28 68.46
CA ALA A 871 -31.45 21.36 69.66
C ALA A 871 -31.36 22.81 70.19
N ILE A 872 -31.23 23.80 69.30
CA ILE A 872 -31.26 25.22 69.65
C ILE A 872 -32.62 25.60 70.23
N GLU A 873 -33.74 25.22 69.61
CA GLU A 873 -35.09 25.52 70.09
C GLU A 873 -35.35 24.92 71.47
N ILE A 874 -34.95 23.68 71.70
CA ILE A 874 -35.03 23.03 73.01
C ILE A 874 -34.18 23.79 74.03
N ALA A 875 -32.98 24.23 73.67
CA ALA A 875 -32.12 25.02 74.56
C ALA A 875 -32.73 26.40 74.86
N PHE A 876 -33.29 27.07 73.85
CA PHE A 876 -33.91 28.39 73.98
C PHE A 876 -35.19 28.32 74.82
N LYS A 877 -36.04 27.32 74.57
CA LYS A 877 -37.26 27.06 75.35
C LYS A 877 -36.92 26.73 76.80
N ARG A 878 -35.92 25.88 77.05
CA ARG A 878 -35.45 25.59 78.41
C ARG A 878 -34.89 26.82 79.12
N ARG A 879 -34.18 27.71 78.42
CA ARG A 879 -33.70 29.00 78.99
C ARG A 879 -34.86 29.94 79.30
N LYS A 880 -35.84 30.05 78.39
CA LYS A 880 -37.02 30.89 78.58
C LYS A 880 -37.88 30.38 79.74
N GLU A 881 -38.14 29.08 79.81
CA GLU A 881 -38.86 28.47 80.94
C GLU A 881 -38.12 28.63 82.27
N ARG A 882 -36.77 28.62 82.28
CA ARG A 882 -35.98 28.95 83.47
C ARG A 882 -36.15 30.41 83.88
N GLN A 883 -36.08 31.35 82.93
CA GLN A 883 -36.30 32.78 83.20
C GLN A 883 -37.74 33.09 83.64
N GLU A 884 -38.74 32.44 83.05
CA GLU A 884 -40.14 32.57 83.46
C GLU A 884 -40.36 32.04 84.89
N LYS A 885 -39.75 30.90 85.24
CA LYS A 885 -39.78 30.37 86.62
C LYS A 885 -39.07 31.29 87.62
N GLU A 886 -37.95 31.91 87.26
CA GLU A 886 -37.27 32.91 88.10
C GLU A 886 -38.12 34.17 88.29
N MET A 887 -38.78 34.66 87.23
CA MET A 887 -39.71 35.78 87.32
C MET A 887 -40.96 35.45 88.15
N GLU A 888 -41.51 34.23 88.04
CA GLU A 888 -42.68 33.79 88.79
C GLU A 888 -42.39 33.66 90.30
N VAL A 889 -41.20 33.16 90.67
CA VAL A 889 -40.73 33.15 92.08
C VAL A 889 -40.60 34.58 92.63
N SER A 890 -40.05 35.52 91.84
CA SER A 890 -39.94 36.93 92.24
C SER A 890 -41.31 37.61 92.41
N ARG A 891 -42.29 37.27 91.56
CA ARG A 891 -43.68 37.79 91.61
C ARG A 891 -44.41 37.27 92.86
N ASN A 892 -44.24 35.99 93.19
CA ASN A 892 -44.83 35.37 94.38
C ASN A 892 -44.22 35.93 95.68
N ALA A 893 -42.92 36.23 95.70
CA ALA A 893 -42.29 36.91 96.83
C ALA A 893 -42.84 38.34 97.05
N LEU A 894 -43.06 39.09 95.96
CA LEU A 894 -43.67 40.43 95.98
C LEU A 894 -45.11 40.42 96.50
N LEU A 895 -45.93 39.44 96.09
CA LEU A 895 -47.31 39.28 96.59
C LEU A 895 -47.34 38.92 98.08
N HIS A 896 -46.40 38.09 98.55
CA HIS A 896 -46.28 37.74 99.97
C HIS A 896 -45.87 38.95 100.82
N TRP A 897 -44.98 39.82 100.31
CA TRP A 897 -44.63 41.09 100.94
C TRP A 897 -45.83 42.06 101.01
N ARG A 898 -46.60 42.17 99.92
CA ARG A 898 -47.80 43.02 99.84
C ARG A 898 -48.89 42.59 100.84
N LYS A 899 -49.16 41.29 100.98
CA LYS A 899 -50.09 40.75 102.01
C LYS A 899 -49.64 41.05 103.44
N LYS A 900 -48.33 41.07 103.71
CA LYS A 900 -47.77 41.42 105.02
C LYS A 900 -47.98 42.91 105.35
N ILE A 901 -47.93 43.78 104.35
CA ILE A 901 -48.20 45.22 104.50
C ILE A 901 -49.69 45.48 104.71
N GLU A 902 -50.58 44.84 103.96
CA GLU A 902 -52.03 44.97 104.16
C GLU A 902 -52.47 44.49 105.56
N LYS A 903 -51.90 43.40 106.08
CA LYS A 903 -52.11 42.97 107.48
C LYS A 903 -51.61 43.98 108.51
N ARG A 904 -50.54 44.72 108.24
CA ARG A 904 -50.06 45.80 109.11
C ARG A 904 -50.99 47.03 109.05
N LYS A 905 -51.55 47.34 107.88
CA LYS A 905 -52.53 48.43 107.68
C LYS A 905 -53.89 48.15 108.32
N GLN A 906 -54.36 46.89 108.30
CA GLN A 906 -55.59 46.50 109.01
C GLN A 906 -55.43 46.52 110.53
N ARG A 907 -54.24 46.18 111.07
CA ARG A 907 -53.96 46.30 112.52
C ARG A 907 -53.88 47.74 113.01
N SER A 908 -53.49 48.71 112.16
CA SER A 908 -53.51 50.13 112.54
C SER A 908 -54.91 50.74 112.52
N MET A 909 -55.84 50.25 111.68
CA MET A 909 -57.23 50.75 111.62
C MET A 909 -58.14 50.24 112.76
N ILE A 910 -57.77 49.16 113.47
CA ILE A 910 -58.56 48.60 114.59
C ILE A 910 -58.28 49.34 115.92
N TYR A 911 -57.18 50.11 116.02
CA TYR A 911 -56.80 50.80 117.26
C TYR A 911 -57.40 52.21 117.42
N GLU A 912 -58.14 52.72 116.43
CA GLU A 912 -58.53 54.13 116.35
C GLU A 912 -60.03 54.39 116.62
N SER A 913 -60.84 53.35 116.94
CA SER A 913 -62.30 53.48 117.12
C SER A 913 -62.82 53.43 118.57
N ASP A 914 -61.96 53.31 119.59
CA ASP A 914 -62.41 52.90 120.94
C ASP A 914 -62.15 53.91 122.08
N ASN A 915 -61.93 55.20 121.81
CA ASN A 915 -61.85 56.19 122.90
C ASN A 915 -62.37 57.59 122.50
N GLN A 916 -63.61 57.90 122.91
CA GLN A 916 -64.15 59.25 122.99
C GLN A 916 -64.25 59.69 124.47
N GLN A 917 -63.83 60.95 124.69
CA GLN A 917 -64.22 61.86 125.78
C GLN A 917 -63.51 61.80 127.16
N GLN A 918 -62.53 62.72 127.30
CA GLN A 918 -62.12 63.61 128.41
C GLN A 918 -62.99 63.65 129.70
N PRO A 919 -62.45 64.07 130.88
CA PRO A 919 -61.61 65.27 131.05
C PRO A 919 -60.42 65.18 132.05
N ALA A 920 -59.70 66.31 132.11
CA ALA A 920 -58.42 66.53 132.78
C ALA A 920 -58.50 66.75 134.30
N VAL A 921 -57.39 66.46 135.01
CA VAL A 921 -56.53 67.40 135.78
C VAL A 921 -55.80 66.70 136.94
N ASP A 922 -54.52 67.08 137.08
CA ASP A 922 -53.60 67.12 138.23
C ASP A 922 -52.75 65.94 138.75
N THR A 923 -51.44 66.22 138.63
CA THR A 923 -50.33 66.14 139.61
C THR A 923 -49.54 64.85 139.86
N ASP A 924 -48.26 64.97 139.47
CA ASP A 924 -47.06 64.76 140.28
C ASP A 924 -46.44 63.37 140.48
N SER A 925 -45.37 63.17 139.69
CA SER A 925 -43.95 63.27 140.15
C SER A 925 -43.06 62.02 140.20
N LEU A 926 -41.83 62.26 139.71
CA LEU A 926 -40.51 61.73 140.10
C LEU A 926 -39.97 60.39 139.52
N ASN A 927 -39.13 60.57 138.49
CA ASN A 927 -37.71 60.18 138.32
C ASN A 927 -37.20 58.79 138.79
N GLU A 928 -36.52 58.06 137.87
CA GLU A 928 -35.05 57.83 137.84
C GLU A 928 -34.61 56.95 136.63
N LEU A 929 -33.77 57.52 135.75
CA LEU A 929 -32.41 57.12 135.24
C LEU A 929 -32.01 55.60 135.07
N PRO A 930 -30.86 55.24 134.42
CA PRO A 930 -30.53 55.34 132.99
C PRO A 930 -29.67 54.15 132.40
N SER A 931 -29.29 54.24 131.10
CA SER A 931 -27.90 54.10 130.59
C SER A 931 -27.32 52.79 129.96
N ASN A 932 -26.68 53.02 128.80
CA ASN A 932 -25.45 52.42 128.21
C ASN A 932 -25.53 51.06 127.48
N ARG A 933 -24.75 50.75 126.42
CA ARG A 933 -23.42 51.23 125.97
C ARG A 933 -23.15 50.92 124.48
N ILE A 934 -22.03 51.44 123.99
CA ILE A 934 -21.59 51.70 122.61
C ILE A 934 -20.36 50.85 122.18
N ASP A 935 -20.25 50.60 120.85
CA ASP A 935 -19.11 50.34 119.91
C ASP A 935 -18.14 49.12 119.97
N HIS A 936 -17.91 48.48 118.80
CA HIS A 936 -16.78 48.78 117.86
C HIS A 936 -16.61 47.77 116.67
N HIS A 937 -16.48 48.32 115.44
CA HIS A 937 -15.44 48.14 114.38
C HIS A 937 -15.08 46.80 113.60
N LYS A 938 -15.13 46.93 112.25
CA LYS A 938 -14.05 46.82 111.18
C LYS A 938 -13.70 45.52 110.38
N LEU A 939 -13.67 45.73 109.04
CA LEU A 939 -12.68 45.39 107.97
C LEU A 939 -12.51 43.94 107.41
N SER A 940 -12.58 43.75 106.07
CA SER A 940 -11.41 43.61 105.13
C SER A 940 -11.61 42.67 103.89
N ASN A 941 -11.38 43.25 102.70
CA ASN A 941 -10.53 42.87 101.54
C ASN A 941 -10.24 41.42 101.05
N MET A 942 -10.42 41.29 99.72
CA MET A 942 -9.51 40.80 98.64
C MET A 942 -9.18 39.31 98.41
N THR A 943 -8.93 39.06 97.10
CA THR A 943 -8.23 37.94 96.41
C THR A 943 -9.01 36.63 96.18
N ASN A 944 -8.78 35.83 95.14
CA ASN A 944 -8.36 35.92 93.73
C ASN A 944 -8.48 34.47 93.19
N ASN A 945 -8.30 34.29 91.87
CA ASN A 945 -8.06 33.02 91.14
C ASN A 945 -9.28 32.12 90.86
N ALA A 946 -9.36 31.41 89.74
CA ALA A 946 -8.67 31.42 88.45
C ALA A 946 -9.34 30.33 87.58
N THR A 947 -9.27 30.54 86.26
CA THR A 947 -9.10 29.53 85.19
C THR A 947 -10.22 28.57 84.77
N ASN A 948 -10.54 28.72 83.47
CA ASN A 948 -10.62 27.72 82.40
C ASN A 948 -11.78 26.72 82.36
N LEU A 949 -12.54 26.77 81.25
CA LEU A 949 -12.40 25.77 80.18
C LEU A 949 -13.10 26.20 78.89
N VAL A 950 -12.38 25.99 77.80
CA VAL A 950 -12.76 26.07 76.38
C VAL A 950 -13.83 25.02 76.07
N TYR A 951 -14.86 25.41 75.32
CA TYR A 951 -15.28 24.81 74.03
C TYR A 951 -16.29 25.72 73.33
#